data_AF-A0A3M0W4W5-F1
#
_entry.id   AF-A0A3M0W4W5-F1
#
_cell.length_a   1.000
_cell.length_b   1.000
_cell.length_c   1.000
_cell.angle_alpha   90.00
_cell.angle_beta   90.00
_cell.angle_gamma   90.00
#
_symmetry.space_group_name_H-M   'P 1'
#
loop_
_entity.id
_entity.type
_entity.pdbx_description
1 polymer ?
#
loop_
_entity_poly.entity_id
_entity_poly.type
_entity_poly.pdbx_seq_one_letter_code
_entity_poly.pdbx_strand_id
1 'polypeptide(L)'
;MAGPQADEKTSALGADNQLVLNGGAFDEKLETQSDSIGSDVSTTDVPTTLHVDDICEKAAVQAPPPSNEKIAITEQDCYDELGYSWPTWKKWTILTVIFWVQVSMNFNTSLYSNAIGGISKEYHVSEQAARLGAALFLIFYAFGCELWAPWSEEFGRKPVLQLSLFFVNIWQIPVGVGPNFGTILAFRSLGGLSSAGGSVTLGMIADLFESDSQQYAVAYVVFSSVGGSVLGPIVGGFVEEYCAWRWNIWIQLIFGGVIQAVHFFFVPETRSTILMDRIARQRRKSGQNPNVYGPNELAPFRERFSAKEVLITWVRPFRMFLTEPIVLVLSLLSGFSDALIFIFIQSFSLVYKQWHFATFAIGLAFIPIGIGYLIGWLTFLPAIKRNIRQRKENPHDERIQYESRLWWLLYCAPCLPIGLIIFAWTSTGPPIHWIGSMIAAAIVGIANYAIYMATIDYMICAYGPYSASATGGNGWARDFLAGVLTLPATPFYTNIGSDPLAYASTIVFCIATVLVIAVYIIYWKGPALRQRSPFAQKLADAKTELAEASNRPSSLSDPCTVAFHASGQFNKLYLVGHTGSQLIMRVSLPVYPRYKTRAEVATLRWVCENTQIPVPKVFSFDDSNDNEIGFEWILMEFMQGTQAHKRWRTMSMEQKVALTKQIATFQVELLGPGKPGSIFSGIGTLSLPQFSQANNTQASKKVVPGPLVSYEFFMGDHLDYDIPHGPFWSSHDWLSTVLNITLLHNTAILDKTEDEDEKEDATNILFAAQKLLSLINKVFPPPLDKSETTGLYHHDLHLNNILVNDTGEITAILDWECVSVLPLWMATMVPKFLDEPVREEEPQRDLYMDLTPMEAAAISDSNDPDHLDNEGKNQLYFIHRMEYEATQLQKVYKARLQELWPESCFKENHVKIDFFQAISLCDEMWVGQVRRWAERLEKEMDVPGFALITGAGSGIGRACAVTFARDGAAGVALLDLSEAGLQETKAEIEAMSSGQGCRVEVVTVNVTDEAAVDAAVAKVTATFGRLDYVVNAAGIVVRHPGGTAFVSTADWQRVLDVNLTGTFFVLRAAARVMLKQEPIRSSIDGRPLQRGSIVNFSSVLGLVATDQNTAYTASKHAVLGLTRSASEDYAKDGLRVNAICPGYTDTPMLKGSLLKQDSAVVNSLEQMVQANTPMKRMGTPHELADGVIFLCGGRSSFISGTALTVDGGYTAR
;
A
#
# COMPACT_ATOMS: atom_id res chain seq x y z
N MET A 1 -6.11 2.42 78.23
CA MET A 1 -6.22 1.51 79.39
C MET A 1 -7.00 0.28 78.95
N ALA A 2 -6.65 -0.91 79.46
CA ALA A 2 -7.39 -2.20 79.46
C ALA A 2 -8.26 -2.64 78.24
N GLY A 3 -8.08 -3.89 77.81
CA GLY A 3 -9.03 -4.64 76.97
C GLY A 3 -10.16 -5.31 77.81
N PRO A 4 -10.64 -6.55 77.53
CA PRO A 4 -10.01 -7.61 76.70
C PRO A 4 -10.95 -8.48 75.81
N GLN A 5 -10.35 -9.39 75.01
CA GLN A 5 -10.78 -10.79 74.67
C GLN A 5 -12.15 -11.09 73.99
N ALA A 6 -12.36 -12.17 73.19
CA ALA A 6 -11.48 -13.21 72.58
C ALA A 6 -12.19 -13.94 71.40
N ASP A 7 -11.43 -14.68 70.58
CA ASP A 7 -11.74 -15.79 69.63
C ASP A 7 -12.90 -15.61 68.59
N GLU A 8 -12.81 -16.01 67.31
CA GLU A 8 -12.25 -17.25 66.71
C GLU A 8 -11.83 -17.11 65.20
N LYS A 9 -10.88 -17.94 64.74
CA LYS A 9 -10.60 -18.47 63.36
C LYS A 9 -10.53 -17.60 62.06
N THR A 10 -9.35 -17.67 61.43
CA THR A 10 -9.02 -17.76 59.96
C THR A 10 -9.27 -16.60 58.96
N SER A 11 -8.16 -15.93 58.59
CA SER A 11 -7.68 -15.53 57.22
C SER A 11 -8.68 -15.13 56.11
N ALA A 12 -8.70 -13.91 55.55
CA ALA A 12 -7.63 -13.12 54.84
C ALA A 12 -7.42 -13.56 53.37
N LEU A 13 -7.24 -12.69 52.33
CA LEU A 13 -7.24 -11.22 52.08
C LEU A 13 -7.74 -11.04 50.61
N GLY A 14 -8.22 -9.92 50.05
CA GLY A 14 -7.94 -8.48 50.21
C GLY A 14 -7.49 -7.94 48.83
N ALA A 15 -8.35 -7.37 47.97
CA ALA A 15 -8.89 -5.99 48.01
C ALA A 15 -7.76 -4.94 47.97
N ASP A 16 -7.75 -3.86 47.18
CA ASP A 16 -8.55 -3.27 46.10
C ASP A 16 -7.95 -1.85 45.96
N ASN A 17 -7.84 -1.24 44.77
CA ASN A 17 -8.22 0.18 44.65
C ASN A 17 -8.23 0.77 43.22
N GLN A 18 -9.23 1.62 43.09
CA GLN A 18 -9.77 2.34 41.96
C GLN A 18 -9.10 3.72 41.77
N LEU A 19 -9.48 4.44 40.69
CA LEU A 19 -9.54 5.91 40.52
C LEU A 19 -8.49 6.67 39.66
N VAL A 20 -9.03 7.18 38.54
CA VAL A 20 -9.00 8.61 38.10
C VAL A 20 -7.84 9.15 37.24
N LEU A 21 -8.28 9.88 36.20
CA LEU A 21 -7.51 10.72 35.28
C LEU A 21 -7.10 12.05 35.95
N ASN A 22 -5.85 12.47 35.76
CA ASN A 22 -5.53 13.61 34.87
C ASN A 22 -4.01 13.84 34.78
N GLY A 23 -3.55 14.36 33.64
CA GLY A 23 -2.13 14.53 33.34
C GLY A 23 -1.50 15.80 33.94
N GLY A 24 -0.17 15.85 33.96
CA GLY A 24 0.58 17.07 34.27
C GLY A 24 2.05 16.85 34.65
N ALA A 25 2.94 17.16 33.71
CA ALA A 25 4.20 17.89 33.92
C ALA A 25 5.30 17.38 34.90
N PHE A 26 6.50 17.23 34.32
CA PHE A 26 7.82 17.59 34.88
C PHE A 26 8.46 16.74 36.04
N ASP A 27 9.41 15.91 35.62
CA ASP A 27 10.86 16.05 35.87
C ASP A 27 11.55 15.45 37.13
N GLU A 28 12.87 15.27 36.96
CA GLU A 28 13.96 15.05 37.93
C GLU A 28 13.93 13.88 38.95
N LYS A 29 14.62 12.78 38.54
CA LYS A 29 15.91 12.30 39.12
C LYS A 29 15.99 11.54 40.46
N LEU A 30 17.08 10.74 40.53
CA LEU A 30 17.83 10.26 41.72
C LEU A 30 17.10 9.24 42.64
N GLU A 31 17.77 8.22 43.21
CA GLU A 31 19.09 7.62 42.94
C GLU A 31 19.09 6.12 43.36
N THR A 32 20.23 5.45 43.21
CA THR A 32 20.43 4.02 43.54
C THR A 32 20.55 3.73 45.04
N GLN A 33 20.23 2.49 45.45
CA GLN A 33 21.22 1.61 46.11
C GLN A 33 20.74 0.15 46.25
N SER A 34 21.69 -0.75 46.53
CA SER A 34 21.52 -2.20 46.71
C SER A 34 21.51 -2.60 48.19
N ASP A 35 21.12 -3.85 48.50
CA ASP A 35 22.03 -4.86 49.09
C ASP A 35 21.32 -6.22 49.27
N SER A 36 21.93 -7.19 49.97
CA SER A 36 21.81 -8.64 49.66
C SER A 36 21.86 -9.58 50.90
N ILE A 37 21.81 -10.90 50.65
CA ILE A 37 21.96 -12.05 51.61
C ILE A 37 20.68 -12.35 52.43
N GLY A 38 20.25 -13.59 52.73
CA GLY A 38 20.70 -14.95 52.34
C GLY A 38 20.50 -16.00 53.47
N SER A 39 20.50 -17.32 53.14
CA SER A 39 20.50 -18.51 54.05
C SER A 39 19.19 -18.80 54.87
N ASP A 40 18.80 -20.03 55.28
CA ASP A 40 19.25 -21.40 54.96
C ASP A 40 18.26 -22.51 55.45
N VAL A 41 18.39 -23.76 54.92
CA VAL A 41 18.19 -25.11 55.58
C VAL A 41 16.86 -25.44 56.30
N SER A 42 16.21 -26.64 56.26
CA SER A 42 16.22 -27.93 55.48
C SER A 42 15.08 -28.84 56.10
N THR A 43 14.72 -30.11 55.81
CA THR A 43 14.96 -31.20 54.80
C THR A 43 13.86 -32.30 54.96
N THR A 44 13.86 -33.36 54.12
CA THR A 44 13.09 -34.65 54.20
C THR A 44 11.57 -34.60 53.94
N ASP A 45 10.91 -35.49 53.17
CA ASP A 45 11.25 -36.61 52.24
C ASP A 45 9.92 -37.06 51.55
N VAL A 46 9.74 -37.95 50.54
CA VAL A 46 10.44 -38.52 49.33
C VAL A 46 9.69 -39.86 49.01
N PRO A 47 9.48 -40.37 47.75
CA PRO A 47 9.94 -39.95 46.41
C PRO A 47 8.81 -39.76 45.34
N THR A 48 9.15 -39.29 44.11
CA THR A 48 9.10 -40.08 42.83
C THR A 48 9.06 -39.21 41.57
N THR A 49 10.21 -39.04 40.89
CA THR A 49 10.43 -39.12 39.41
C THR A 49 11.94 -38.93 39.13
N LEU A 50 12.45 -39.42 37.99
CA LEU A 50 13.87 -39.42 37.65
C LEU A 50 14.23 -38.32 36.63
N HIS A 51 15.32 -37.60 36.91
CA HIS A 51 16.07 -36.82 35.91
C HIS A 51 17.08 -37.70 35.16
N VAL A 52 17.46 -37.29 33.95
CA VAL A 52 18.52 -37.93 33.14
C VAL A 52 19.50 -36.85 32.66
N ASP A 53 20.37 -36.41 33.56
CA ASP A 53 21.49 -35.51 33.26
C ASP A 53 22.83 -36.28 33.12
N ASP A 54 22.88 -37.55 33.57
CA ASP A 54 23.99 -38.48 33.33
C ASP A 54 23.78 -39.31 32.05
N ILE A 55 24.15 -38.74 30.89
CA ILE A 55 24.79 -39.36 29.70
C ILE A 55 24.85 -38.29 28.59
N CYS A 56 25.88 -37.42 28.63
CA CYS A 56 26.37 -36.75 27.42
C CYS A 56 27.82 -36.22 27.52
N GLU A 57 28.62 -36.71 28.47
CA GLU A 57 30.06 -36.45 28.44
C GLU A 57 30.75 -37.45 27.46
N LYS A 58 31.55 -36.92 26.52
CA LYS A 58 32.37 -37.66 25.53
C LYS A 58 31.66 -38.23 24.28
N ALA A 59 31.15 -37.31 23.46
CA ALA A 59 31.07 -37.49 21.99
C ALA A 59 31.60 -36.23 21.26
N ALA A 60 32.80 -35.77 21.63
CA ALA A 60 33.39 -34.56 21.06
C ALA A 60 33.91 -34.79 19.63
N VAL A 61 33.07 -34.51 18.63
CA VAL A 61 33.54 -34.24 17.26
C VAL A 61 34.33 -32.93 17.30
N GLN A 62 35.58 -32.97 16.85
CA GLN A 62 36.44 -31.79 16.84
C GLN A 62 35.97 -30.82 15.75
N ALA A 63 35.43 -29.67 16.16
CA ALA A 63 35.37 -28.52 15.26
C ALA A 63 36.80 -28.17 14.78
N PRO A 64 36.99 -27.74 13.53
CA PRO A 64 38.27 -27.20 13.09
C PRO A 64 38.63 -25.98 13.97
N PRO A 65 39.92 -25.72 14.22
CA PRO A 65 40.33 -24.62 15.08
C PRO A 65 39.82 -23.29 14.51
N PRO A 66 39.38 -22.34 15.35
CA PRO A 66 38.85 -21.07 14.88
C PRO A 66 39.96 -20.31 14.14
N SER A 67 39.80 -20.08 12.85
CA SER A 67 40.63 -19.14 12.12
C SER A 67 40.37 -17.74 12.71
N ASN A 68 41.44 -17.08 13.14
CA ASN A 68 41.41 -15.71 13.65
C ASN A 68 41.30 -14.67 12.50
N GLU A 69 40.74 -15.10 11.37
CA GLU A 69 40.59 -14.31 10.16
C GLU A 69 39.29 -13.51 10.22
N LYS A 70 39.40 -12.22 9.94
CA LYS A 70 38.24 -11.32 9.86
C LYS A 70 37.53 -11.58 8.53
N ILE A 71 36.30 -12.04 8.58
CA ILE A 71 35.48 -12.25 7.38
C ILE A 71 34.89 -10.91 6.97
N ALA A 72 35.15 -10.49 5.72
CA ALA A 72 34.56 -9.30 5.13
C ALA A 72 33.11 -9.59 4.72
N ILE A 73 32.15 -8.76 5.16
CA ILE A 73 30.81 -8.77 4.56
C ILE A 73 30.85 -8.09 3.18
N THR A 74 30.18 -8.67 2.19
CA THR A 74 30.04 -8.13 0.84
C THR A 74 28.61 -7.62 0.58
N GLU A 75 28.43 -6.84 -0.49
CA GLU A 75 27.11 -6.32 -0.88
C GLU A 75 26.11 -7.43 -1.25
N GLN A 76 26.58 -8.66 -1.52
CA GLN A 76 25.74 -9.83 -1.78
C GLN A 76 25.27 -10.52 -0.48
N ASP A 77 26.00 -10.39 0.64
CA ASP A 77 25.69 -11.01 1.94
C ASP A 77 24.65 -10.23 2.78
N CYS A 78 24.14 -9.13 2.21
CA CYS A 78 23.21 -8.20 2.86
C CYS A 78 22.39 -7.36 1.87
N TYR A 79 22.28 -7.77 0.59
CA TYR A 79 21.67 -6.97 -0.48
C TYR A 79 20.28 -6.40 -0.11
N ASP A 80 19.47 -7.20 0.57
CA ASP A 80 18.11 -6.84 0.98
C ASP A 80 18.05 -5.79 2.10
N GLU A 81 19.14 -5.60 2.85
CA GLU A 81 19.29 -4.52 3.85
C GLU A 81 19.84 -3.22 3.23
N LEU A 82 20.33 -3.26 1.98
CA LEU A 82 20.93 -2.10 1.30
C LEU A 82 19.89 -1.21 0.60
N GLY A 83 20.32 0.00 0.25
CA GLY A 83 19.52 0.98 -0.49
C GLY A 83 18.93 0.47 -1.81
N TYR A 84 19.50 -0.59 -2.40
CA TYR A 84 19.01 -1.22 -3.62
C TYR A 84 17.68 -1.97 -3.43
N SER A 85 17.38 -2.52 -2.25
CA SER A 85 16.14 -3.28 -2.00
C SER A 85 15.05 -2.48 -1.26
N TRP A 86 15.28 -1.20 -0.93
CA TRP A 86 14.27 -0.37 -0.27
C TRP A 86 13.00 -0.17 -1.14
N PRO A 87 11.81 -0.01 -0.51
CA PRO A 87 10.56 0.24 -1.22
C PRO A 87 10.64 1.42 -2.20
N THR A 88 9.97 1.27 -3.36
CA THR A 88 9.96 2.29 -4.41
C THR A 88 9.50 3.65 -3.90
N TRP A 89 8.48 3.69 -3.02
CA TRP A 89 8.02 4.95 -2.40
C TRP A 89 9.15 5.62 -1.60
N LYS A 90 9.84 4.87 -0.74
CA LYS A 90 10.94 5.35 0.12
C LYS A 90 12.09 5.93 -0.70
N LYS A 91 12.44 5.29 -1.82
CA LYS A 91 13.40 5.82 -2.79
C LYS A 91 12.95 7.15 -3.41
N TRP A 92 11.69 7.27 -3.82
CA TRP A 92 11.15 8.51 -4.39
C TRP A 92 10.97 9.63 -3.36
N THR A 93 10.65 9.32 -2.11
CA THR A 93 10.64 10.29 -0.99
C THR A 93 12.05 10.88 -0.80
N ILE A 94 13.08 10.04 -0.72
CA ILE A 94 14.48 10.49 -0.63
C ILE A 94 14.87 11.33 -1.86
N LEU A 95 14.55 10.89 -3.08
CA LEU A 95 14.78 11.68 -4.30
C LEU A 95 14.05 13.03 -4.28
N THR A 96 12.87 13.12 -3.67
CA THR A 96 12.09 14.37 -3.55
C THR A 96 12.71 15.32 -2.53
N VAL A 97 13.30 14.82 -1.44
CA VAL A 97 14.09 15.67 -0.53
C VAL A 97 15.38 16.13 -1.21
N ILE A 98 16.06 15.25 -1.95
CA ILE A 98 17.28 15.60 -2.71
C ILE A 98 16.98 16.60 -3.85
N PHE A 99 15.80 16.50 -4.49
CA PHE A 99 15.29 17.50 -5.43
C PHE A 99 15.27 18.90 -4.77
N TRP A 100 14.68 19.02 -3.58
CA TRP A 100 14.62 20.30 -2.88
C TRP A 100 15.98 20.79 -2.34
N VAL A 101 16.87 19.88 -1.91
CA VAL A 101 18.28 20.21 -1.60
C VAL A 101 18.98 20.83 -2.80
N GLN A 102 18.85 20.22 -3.98
CA GLN A 102 19.50 20.69 -5.20
C GLN A 102 18.89 22.00 -5.72
N VAL A 103 17.57 22.17 -5.62
CA VAL A 103 16.87 23.45 -5.85
C VAL A 103 17.41 24.52 -4.92
N SER A 104 17.54 24.24 -3.61
CA SER A 104 18.04 25.22 -2.62
C SER A 104 19.50 25.64 -2.88
N MET A 105 20.37 24.72 -3.32
CA MET A 105 21.75 25.08 -3.68
C MET A 105 21.81 26.01 -4.90
N ASN A 106 21.03 25.73 -5.95
CA ASN A 106 21.07 26.51 -7.20
C ASN A 106 20.20 27.79 -7.13
N PHE A 107 19.28 27.87 -6.18
CA PHE A 107 18.60 29.10 -5.79
C PHE A 107 19.58 30.09 -5.12
N ASN A 108 20.55 29.60 -4.33
CA ASN A 108 21.59 30.41 -3.68
C ASN A 108 22.62 31.01 -4.67
N THR A 109 22.95 30.29 -5.75
CA THR A 109 23.82 30.82 -6.80
C THR A 109 23.16 31.98 -7.55
N SER A 110 21.89 31.82 -7.92
CA SER A 110 21.17 32.69 -8.85
C SER A 110 20.52 33.92 -8.18
N LEU A 111 19.83 33.76 -7.04
CA LEU A 111 19.12 34.84 -6.33
C LEU A 111 20.03 35.98 -5.83
N TYR A 112 21.33 35.72 -5.59
CA TYR A 112 22.29 36.79 -5.27
C TYR A 112 22.34 37.88 -6.36
N SER A 113 22.01 37.56 -7.61
CA SER A 113 22.03 38.52 -8.73
C SER A 113 21.11 39.72 -8.49
N ASN A 114 19.96 39.51 -7.86
CA ASN A 114 18.99 40.56 -7.49
C ASN A 114 19.43 41.41 -6.29
N ALA A 115 20.54 41.07 -5.63
CA ALA A 115 21.14 41.91 -4.59
C ALA A 115 22.16 42.93 -5.13
N ILE A 116 22.65 42.76 -6.37
CA ILE A 116 23.77 43.53 -6.94
C ILE A 116 23.54 45.05 -6.87
N GLY A 117 22.35 45.52 -7.26
CA GLY A 117 22.01 46.94 -7.26
C GLY A 117 21.93 47.55 -5.85
N GLY A 118 21.59 46.77 -4.83
CA GLY A 118 21.59 47.21 -3.43
C GLY A 118 22.99 47.23 -2.83
N ILE A 119 23.77 46.18 -3.06
CA ILE A 119 25.17 46.06 -2.61
C ILE A 119 26.03 47.18 -3.21
N SER A 120 25.83 47.51 -4.49
CA SER A 120 26.54 48.61 -5.16
C SER A 120 26.22 49.98 -4.52
N LYS A 121 24.94 50.25 -4.22
CA LYS A 121 24.50 51.49 -3.55
C LYS A 121 25.07 51.64 -2.15
N GLU A 122 25.07 50.57 -1.35
CA GLU A 122 25.43 50.62 0.08
C GLU A 122 26.93 50.68 0.33
N TYR A 123 27.74 49.84 -0.35
CA TYR A 123 29.20 49.81 -0.15
C TYR A 123 29.96 50.72 -1.13
N HIS A 124 29.24 51.49 -1.95
CA HIS A 124 29.77 52.40 -2.96
C HIS A 124 30.75 51.73 -3.95
N VAL A 125 30.58 50.42 -4.19
CA VAL A 125 31.30 49.65 -5.20
C VAL A 125 30.53 49.65 -6.51
N SER A 126 31.20 49.48 -7.66
CA SER A 126 30.50 49.34 -8.93
C SER A 126 29.67 48.05 -8.97
N GLU A 127 28.59 48.01 -9.75
CA GLU A 127 27.84 46.76 -9.99
C GLU A 127 28.75 45.63 -10.48
N GLN A 128 29.76 45.98 -11.28
CA GLN A 128 30.75 45.04 -11.81
C GLN A 128 31.64 44.43 -10.72
N ALA A 129 31.94 45.20 -9.66
CA ALA A 129 32.55 44.65 -8.46
C ALA A 129 31.54 43.80 -7.66
N ALA A 130 30.31 44.27 -7.46
CA ALA A 130 29.27 43.52 -6.73
C ALA A 130 28.93 42.14 -7.37
N ARG A 131 28.99 42.02 -8.71
CA ARG A 131 28.92 40.76 -9.47
C ARG A 131 29.97 39.72 -9.06
N LEU A 132 31.11 40.13 -8.50
CA LEU A 132 32.17 39.23 -8.04
C LEU A 132 31.68 38.29 -6.92
N GLY A 133 30.69 38.69 -6.11
CA GLY A 133 30.10 37.80 -5.10
C GLY A 133 29.20 36.69 -5.68
N ALA A 134 28.71 36.84 -6.92
CA ALA A 134 28.07 35.74 -7.66
C ALA A 134 29.14 34.82 -8.27
N ALA A 135 30.09 35.43 -9.00
CA ALA A 135 31.17 34.73 -9.69
C ALA A 135 32.03 33.88 -8.74
N LEU A 136 32.46 34.44 -7.60
CA LEU A 136 33.26 33.70 -6.61
C LEU A 136 32.49 32.53 -6.00
N PHE A 137 31.20 32.68 -5.68
CA PHE A 137 30.42 31.56 -5.15
C PHE A 137 30.39 30.39 -6.15
N LEU A 138 30.09 30.67 -7.42
CA LEU A 138 30.06 29.64 -8.48
C LEU A 138 31.45 29.02 -8.74
N ILE A 139 32.51 29.81 -8.79
CA ILE A 139 33.89 29.32 -8.96
C ILE A 139 34.30 28.42 -7.78
N PHE A 140 34.04 28.83 -6.54
CA PHE A 140 34.36 28.02 -5.37
C PHE A 140 33.41 26.82 -5.19
N TYR A 141 32.16 26.90 -5.66
CA TYR A 141 31.19 25.79 -5.69
C TYR A 141 31.65 24.67 -6.63
N ALA A 142 32.20 25.00 -7.80
CA ALA A 142 32.80 24.00 -8.69
C ALA A 142 33.85 23.15 -7.97
N PHE A 143 34.76 23.78 -7.20
CA PHE A 143 35.77 23.05 -6.41
C PHE A 143 35.18 22.41 -5.14
N GLY A 144 34.15 22.99 -4.55
CA GLY A 144 33.43 22.46 -3.38
C GLY A 144 32.73 21.14 -3.69
N CYS A 145 31.96 21.09 -4.79
CA CYS A 145 31.23 19.91 -5.27
C CYS A 145 32.15 18.67 -5.32
N GLU A 146 33.33 18.82 -5.93
CA GLU A 146 34.34 17.78 -6.01
C GLU A 146 35.09 17.55 -4.68
N LEU A 147 35.28 18.60 -3.87
CA LEU A 147 35.93 18.49 -2.56
C LEU A 147 35.13 17.61 -1.60
N TRP A 148 33.79 17.71 -1.57
CA TRP A 148 32.95 16.95 -0.65
C TRP A 148 32.72 15.50 -1.08
N ALA A 149 32.82 15.17 -2.37
CA ALA A 149 32.48 13.84 -2.88
C ALA A 149 33.27 12.69 -2.20
N PRO A 150 34.62 12.72 -2.09
CA PRO A 150 35.38 11.65 -1.42
C PRO A 150 35.02 11.46 0.06
N TRP A 151 34.68 12.54 0.78
CA TRP A 151 34.27 12.45 2.18
C TRP A 151 32.92 11.75 2.30
N SER A 152 32.01 11.95 1.34
CA SER A 152 30.71 11.26 1.30
C SER A 152 30.84 9.75 1.04
N GLU A 153 31.93 9.31 0.42
CA GLU A 153 32.23 7.90 0.17
C GLU A 153 32.82 7.20 1.42
N GLU A 154 33.66 7.92 2.19
CA GLU A 154 34.35 7.41 3.39
C GLU A 154 33.56 7.56 4.71
N PHE A 155 32.70 8.59 4.83
CA PHE A 155 31.92 8.90 6.04
C PHE A 155 30.40 8.73 5.88
N GLY A 156 29.91 8.46 4.67
CA GLY A 156 28.48 8.39 4.35
C GLY A 156 27.90 9.68 3.80
N ARG A 157 26.79 9.57 3.08
CA ARG A 157 26.14 10.68 2.36
C ARG A 157 25.40 11.61 3.31
N LYS A 158 24.65 11.07 4.29
CA LYS A 158 23.83 11.87 5.22
C LYS A 158 24.65 12.87 6.04
N PRO A 159 25.71 12.48 6.78
CA PRO A 159 26.45 13.43 7.62
C PRO A 159 27.21 14.46 6.78
N VAL A 160 27.73 14.07 5.61
CA VAL A 160 28.49 14.97 4.75
C VAL A 160 27.59 16.00 4.07
N LEU A 161 26.42 15.60 3.57
CA LEU A 161 25.46 16.54 2.98
C LEU A 161 24.83 17.45 4.06
N GLN A 162 24.64 16.96 5.28
CA GLN A 162 24.27 17.80 6.44
C GLN A 162 25.34 18.84 6.79
N LEU A 163 26.62 18.45 6.88
CA LEU A 163 27.72 19.38 7.15
C LEU A 163 27.86 20.43 6.04
N SER A 164 27.71 20.03 4.78
CA SER A 164 27.69 20.95 3.64
C SER A 164 26.59 21.99 3.79
N LEU A 165 25.34 21.57 3.96
CA LEU A 165 24.19 22.48 4.14
C LEU A 165 24.36 23.39 5.36
N PHE A 166 24.84 22.85 6.48
CA PHE A 166 25.12 23.61 7.71
C PHE A 166 26.12 24.75 7.47
N PHE A 167 27.25 24.48 6.81
CA PHE A 167 28.25 25.49 6.51
C PHE A 167 27.74 26.50 5.47
N VAL A 168 27.05 26.06 4.41
CA VAL A 168 26.42 26.96 3.43
C VAL A 168 25.41 27.90 4.09
N ASN A 169 24.63 27.42 5.05
CA ASN A 169 23.69 28.22 5.83
C ASN A 169 24.43 29.20 6.76
N ILE A 170 25.42 28.74 7.54
CA ILE A 170 26.18 29.61 8.44
C ILE A 170 26.90 30.75 7.70
N TRP A 171 27.53 30.49 6.55
CA TRP A 171 28.26 31.53 5.82
C TRP A 171 27.35 32.60 5.19
N GLN A 172 26.04 32.36 5.06
CA GLN A 172 25.10 33.40 4.65
C GLN A 172 24.87 34.46 5.73
N ILE A 173 24.99 34.12 7.02
CA ILE A 173 24.76 35.08 8.12
C ILE A 173 25.76 36.25 8.04
N PRO A 174 27.10 36.03 7.94
CA PRO A 174 28.06 37.11 7.67
C PRO A 174 27.88 37.86 6.35
N VAL A 175 27.27 37.25 5.32
CA VAL A 175 26.94 37.95 4.06
C VAL A 175 25.75 38.89 4.27
N GLY A 176 24.77 38.50 5.09
CA GLY A 176 23.61 39.32 5.47
C GLY A 176 23.97 40.48 6.40
N VAL A 177 24.83 40.27 7.42
CA VAL A 177 25.21 41.32 8.41
C VAL A 177 26.57 41.98 8.15
N GLY A 178 27.25 41.63 7.06
CA GLY A 178 28.64 42.05 6.81
C GLY A 178 28.82 43.57 6.86
N PRO A 179 29.83 44.10 7.58
CA PRO A 179 30.04 45.55 7.72
C PRO A 179 30.83 46.16 6.55
N ASN A 180 31.33 45.35 5.61
CA ASN A 180 32.06 45.80 4.43
C ASN A 180 31.96 44.78 3.28
N PHE A 181 32.26 45.23 2.07
CA PHE A 181 32.19 44.41 0.86
C PHE A 181 33.18 43.23 0.84
N GLY A 182 34.34 43.35 1.48
CA GLY A 182 35.31 42.24 1.60
C GLY A 182 34.76 41.06 2.39
N THR A 183 33.97 41.33 3.45
CA THR A 183 33.25 40.30 4.21
C THR A 183 32.27 39.54 3.31
N ILE A 184 31.50 40.23 2.46
CA ILE A 184 30.58 39.60 1.50
C ILE A 184 31.33 38.66 0.55
N LEU A 185 32.43 39.11 -0.06
CA LEU A 185 33.21 38.27 -0.97
C LEU A 185 33.80 37.04 -0.27
N ALA A 186 34.41 37.21 0.91
CA ALA A 186 35.05 36.12 1.64
C ALA A 186 34.05 35.01 2.02
N PHE A 187 32.89 35.39 2.58
CA PHE A 187 31.88 34.42 2.99
C PHE A 187 31.06 33.86 1.81
N ARG A 188 30.95 34.56 0.67
CA ARG A 188 30.46 33.95 -0.59
C ARG A 188 31.41 32.88 -1.12
N SER A 189 32.73 33.09 -1.08
CA SER A 189 33.70 32.04 -1.44
C SER A 189 33.63 30.82 -0.51
N LEU A 190 33.50 31.05 0.81
CA LEU A 190 33.33 29.96 1.78
C LEU A 190 32.00 29.22 1.59
N GLY A 191 30.91 29.93 1.29
CA GLY A 191 29.61 29.33 0.93
C GLY A 191 29.70 28.45 -0.31
N GLY A 192 30.37 28.91 -1.37
CA GLY A 192 30.63 28.10 -2.56
C GLY A 192 31.42 26.83 -2.21
N LEU A 193 32.59 26.98 -1.57
CA LEU A 193 33.44 25.85 -1.19
C LEU A 193 32.76 24.84 -0.25
N SER A 194 31.77 25.30 0.53
CA SER A 194 30.97 24.46 1.44
C SER A 194 29.83 23.71 0.75
N SER A 195 29.54 23.97 -0.54
CA SER A 195 28.42 23.36 -1.27
C SER A 195 28.83 22.04 -1.93
N ALA A 196 28.21 20.93 -1.52
CA ALA A 196 28.53 19.57 -1.98
C ALA A 196 27.91 19.18 -3.33
N GLY A 197 26.85 19.88 -3.76
CA GLY A 197 26.35 19.88 -5.14
C GLY A 197 25.99 18.52 -5.75
N GLY A 198 26.05 18.50 -7.08
CA GLY A 198 25.62 17.37 -7.93
C GLY A 198 26.41 16.08 -7.71
N SER A 199 27.67 16.17 -7.29
CA SER A 199 28.56 15.01 -7.20
C SER A 199 28.23 14.11 -6.00
N VAL A 200 27.72 14.68 -4.89
CA VAL A 200 27.17 13.90 -3.77
C VAL A 200 25.74 13.44 -4.08
N THR A 201 24.88 14.29 -4.66
CA THR A 201 23.47 13.93 -4.90
C THR A 201 23.30 12.87 -6.01
N LEU A 202 24.11 12.89 -7.08
CA LEU A 202 24.16 11.81 -8.06
C LEU A 202 24.76 10.53 -7.46
N GLY A 203 25.71 10.65 -6.52
CA GLY A 203 26.24 9.51 -5.76
C GLY A 203 25.16 8.77 -4.96
N MET A 204 24.19 9.50 -4.40
CA MET A 204 23.03 8.92 -3.71
C MET A 204 22.07 8.19 -4.65
N ILE A 205 21.95 8.59 -5.92
CA ILE A 205 21.17 7.83 -6.92
C ILE A 205 21.82 6.47 -7.15
N ALA A 206 23.15 6.44 -7.31
CA ALA A 206 23.92 5.22 -7.51
C ALA A 206 23.97 4.31 -6.26
N ASP A 207 23.68 4.83 -5.05
CA ASP A 207 23.51 4.02 -3.83
C ASP A 207 22.06 3.44 -3.70
N LEU A 208 21.11 3.84 -4.55
CA LEU A 208 19.67 3.50 -4.46
C LEU A 208 19.10 2.78 -5.71
N PHE A 209 19.71 2.97 -6.88
CA PHE A 209 19.22 2.46 -8.16
C PHE A 209 20.35 1.83 -8.99
N GLU A 210 20.04 0.74 -9.66
CA GLU A 210 20.95 0.07 -10.58
C GLU A 210 21.18 0.87 -11.87
N SER A 211 22.26 0.54 -12.60
CA SER A 211 22.74 1.31 -13.75
C SER A 211 21.74 1.50 -14.89
N ASP A 212 20.77 0.59 -15.02
CA ASP A 212 19.77 0.57 -16.09
C ASP A 212 18.38 1.05 -15.67
N SER A 213 18.08 1.10 -14.37
CA SER A 213 16.81 1.61 -13.81
C SER A 213 16.90 3.08 -13.37
N GLN A 214 18.09 3.56 -12.98
CA GLN A 214 18.33 4.93 -12.48
C GLN A 214 17.94 6.08 -13.43
N GLN A 215 17.71 5.84 -14.73
CA GLN A 215 17.53 6.93 -15.72
C GLN A 215 16.40 7.91 -15.36
N TYR A 216 15.31 7.44 -14.76
CA TYR A 216 14.21 8.30 -14.30
C TYR A 216 14.59 9.15 -13.08
N ALA A 217 15.37 8.59 -12.13
CA ALA A 217 15.89 9.31 -10.98
C ALA A 217 16.88 10.40 -11.41
N VAL A 218 17.79 10.09 -12.34
CA VAL A 218 18.73 11.06 -12.93
C VAL A 218 17.98 12.20 -13.62
N ALA A 219 16.95 11.90 -14.42
CA ALA A 219 16.12 12.93 -15.06
C ALA A 219 15.41 13.86 -14.06
N TYR A 220 14.90 13.30 -12.96
CA TYR A 220 14.21 14.05 -11.91
C TYR A 220 15.17 14.99 -11.14
N VAL A 221 16.36 14.49 -10.75
CA VAL A 221 17.37 15.31 -10.06
C VAL A 221 18.01 16.34 -11.00
N VAL A 222 18.23 16.02 -12.28
CA VAL A 222 18.68 16.99 -13.30
C VAL A 222 17.65 18.12 -13.49
N PHE A 223 16.35 17.80 -13.53
CA PHE A 223 15.29 18.81 -13.60
C PHE A 223 15.28 19.74 -12.37
N SER A 224 15.48 19.18 -11.16
CA SER A 224 15.63 19.96 -9.92
C SER A 224 16.77 20.98 -9.99
N SER A 225 17.91 20.57 -10.56
CA SER A 225 19.11 21.40 -10.67
C SER A 225 18.88 22.62 -11.56
N VAL A 226 18.33 22.44 -12.76
CA VAL A 226 18.07 23.58 -13.65
C VAL A 226 16.90 24.44 -13.15
N GLY A 227 15.89 23.83 -12.51
CA GLY A 227 14.75 24.53 -11.92
C GLY A 227 15.15 25.53 -10.84
N GLY A 228 16.08 25.17 -9.94
CA GLY A 228 16.58 26.07 -8.89
C GLY A 228 17.21 27.36 -9.43
N SER A 229 17.97 27.28 -10.53
CA SER A 229 18.60 28.42 -11.20
C SER A 229 17.59 29.41 -11.80
N VAL A 230 16.38 28.95 -12.15
CA VAL A 230 15.28 29.78 -12.68
C VAL A 230 14.37 30.32 -11.57
N LEU A 231 14.19 29.57 -10.48
CA LEU A 231 13.39 30.01 -9.34
C LEU A 231 14.00 31.23 -8.63
N GLY A 232 15.34 31.32 -8.58
CA GLY A 232 16.07 32.44 -7.99
C GLY A 232 15.66 33.80 -8.57
N PRO A 233 15.85 34.06 -9.88
CA PRO A 233 15.47 35.33 -10.52
C PRO A 233 13.96 35.65 -10.44
N ILE A 234 13.10 34.62 -10.43
CA ILE A 234 11.64 34.82 -10.29
C ILE A 234 11.33 35.40 -8.91
N VAL A 235 11.81 34.78 -7.83
CA VAL A 235 11.60 35.30 -6.45
C VAL A 235 12.36 36.61 -6.26
N GLY A 236 13.60 36.69 -6.74
CA GLY A 236 14.48 37.85 -6.62
C GLY A 236 13.93 39.12 -7.25
N GLY A 237 13.22 39.02 -8.37
CA GLY A 237 12.56 40.18 -8.99
C GLY A 237 11.51 40.85 -8.08
N PHE A 238 10.83 40.09 -7.22
CA PHE A 238 9.92 40.65 -6.20
C PHE A 238 10.69 41.17 -4.98
N VAL A 239 11.74 40.48 -4.55
CA VAL A 239 12.56 40.88 -3.39
C VAL A 239 13.33 42.18 -3.69
N GLU A 240 13.80 42.38 -4.92
CA GLU A 240 14.52 43.59 -5.36
C GLU A 240 13.59 44.81 -5.50
N GLU A 241 12.33 44.61 -5.90
CA GLU A 241 11.32 45.68 -6.02
C GLU A 241 10.78 46.13 -4.65
N TYR A 242 10.49 45.18 -3.75
CA TYR A 242 9.72 45.44 -2.52
C TYR A 242 10.53 45.35 -1.20
N CYS A 243 11.77 44.87 -1.20
CA CYS A 243 12.55 44.63 0.01
C CYS A 243 13.99 45.18 -0.07
N ALA A 244 14.62 45.38 1.10
CA ALA A 244 16.05 45.68 1.16
C ALA A 244 16.88 44.46 0.70
N TRP A 245 17.96 44.68 -0.05
CA TRP A 245 18.72 43.61 -0.73
C TRP A 245 19.17 42.45 0.16
N ARG A 246 19.38 42.69 1.46
CA ARG A 246 19.70 41.66 2.46
C ARG A 246 18.66 40.54 2.54
N TRP A 247 17.39 40.82 2.22
CA TRP A 247 16.35 39.79 2.17
C TRP A 247 16.59 38.73 1.11
N ASN A 248 17.33 39.02 0.03
CA ASN A 248 17.77 37.98 -0.91
C ASN A 248 18.63 36.93 -0.19
N ILE A 249 19.46 37.34 0.78
CA ILE A 249 20.30 36.45 1.60
C ILE A 249 19.48 35.77 2.70
N TRP A 250 18.58 36.50 3.37
CA TRP A 250 17.73 35.92 4.41
C TRP A 250 16.75 34.86 3.89
N ILE A 251 16.22 35.03 2.68
CA ILE A 251 15.34 34.04 2.04
C ILE A 251 16.13 32.78 1.64
N GLN A 252 17.38 32.93 1.15
CA GLN A 252 18.28 31.79 0.91
C GLN A 252 18.60 31.03 2.22
N LEU A 253 18.79 31.74 3.34
CA LEU A 253 19.06 31.14 4.65
C LEU A 253 17.84 30.42 5.23
N ILE A 254 16.65 31.02 5.15
CA ILE A 254 15.40 30.40 5.62
C ILE A 254 15.11 29.14 4.80
N PHE A 255 15.19 29.22 3.48
CA PHE A 255 14.95 28.08 2.59
C PHE A 255 15.98 26.97 2.82
N GLY A 256 17.28 27.32 2.83
CA GLY A 256 18.36 26.37 3.10
C GLY A 256 18.28 25.74 4.50
N GLY A 257 17.80 26.47 5.51
CA GLY A 257 17.59 25.94 6.86
C GLY A 257 16.41 24.97 6.95
N VAL A 258 15.27 25.30 6.33
CA VAL A 258 14.10 24.41 6.23
C VAL A 258 14.47 23.12 5.49
N ILE A 259 15.13 23.23 4.33
CA ILE A 259 15.54 22.06 3.55
C ILE A 259 16.63 21.24 4.27
N GLN A 260 17.53 21.88 5.03
CA GLN A 260 18.46 21.15 5.89
C GLN A 260 17.73 20.34 6.98
N ALA A 261 16.67 20.90 7.59
CA ALA A 261 15.86 20.18 8.58
C ALA A 261 15.09 19.01 7.94
N VAL A 262 14.45 19.21 6.78
CA VAL A 262 13.78 18.12 6.04
C VAL A 262 14.77 17.00 5.68
N HIS A 263 15.97 17.35 5.20
CA HIS A 263 17.05 16.38 4.96
C HIS A 263 17.61 15.74 6.26
N PHE A 264 17.39 16.33 7.44
CA PHE A 264 17.83 15.72 8.70
C PHE A 264 16.88 14.59 9.13
N PHE A 265 15.58 14.80 9.03
CA PHE A 265 14.57 13.81 9.41
C PHE A 265 14.37 12.75 8.32
N PHE A 266 13.95 13.14 7.12
CA PHE A 266 13.39 12.22 6.10
C PHE A 266 14.42 11.44 5.26
N VAL A 267 15.72 11.74 5.35
CA VAL A 267 16.75 11.05 4.56
C VAL A 267 17.64 10.21 5.48
N PRO A 268 17.65 8.87 5.37
CA PRO A 268 18.56 7.99 6.08
C PRO A 268 19.98 8.02 5.48
N GLU A 269 20.91 7.26 6.04
CA GLU A 269 22.21 7.02 5.37
C GLU A 269 22.02 6.03 4.21
N THR A 270 22.46 6.39 3.00
CA THR A 270 22.28 5.56 1.79
C THR A 270 23.52 4.74 1.45
N ARG A 271 24.72 5.14 1.90
CA ARG A 271 25.98 4.56 1.42
C ARG A 271 26.12 3.07 1.82
N SER A 272 26.18 2.19 0.82
CA SER A 272 26.27 0.73 1.01
C SER A 272 27.38 0.30 1.97
N THR A 273 28.58 0.90 1.85
CA THR A 273 29.72 0.59 2.74
C THR A 273 29.50 0.93 4.20
N ILE A 274 28.77 2.02 4.49
CA ILE A 274 28.45 2.45 5.86
C ILE A 274 27.26 1.66 6.43
N LEU A 275 26.33 1.25 5.58
CA LEU A 275 25.27 0.28 5.95
C LEU A 275 25.90 -1.07 6.31
N MET A 276 26.80 -1.61 5.46
CA MET A 276 27.55 -2.84 5.74
C MET A 276 28.34 -2.78 7.06
N ASP A 277 28.98 -1.66 7.39
CA ASP A 277 29.64 -1.49 8.69
C ASP A 277 28.66 -1.55 9.88
N ARG A 278 27.48 -0.94 9.74
CA ARG A 278 26.42 -0.97 10.75
C ARG A 278 25.89 -2.38 10.94
N ILE A 279 25.61 -3.08 9.84
CA ILE A 279 25.14 -4.47 9.81
C ILE A 279 26.18 -5.40 10.44
N ALA A 280 27.47 -5.28 10.09
CA ALA A 280 28.55 -6.06 10.71
C ALA A 280 28.74 -5.74 12.21
N ARG A 281 28.49 -4.50 12.67
CA ARG A 281 28.44 -4.17 14.10
C ARG A 281 27.24 -4.80 14.80
N GLN A 282 26.08 -4.84 14.14
CA GLN A 282 24.85 -5.44 14.65
C GLN A 282 24.97 -6.96 14.76
N ARG A 283 25.37 -7.66 13.69
CA ARG A 283 25.59 -9.12 13.63
C ARG A 283 26.68 -9.63 14.61
N ARG A 284 27.62 -8.77 15.04
CA ARG A 284 28.54 -9.06 16.16
C ARG A 284 27.93 -8.79 17.54
N LYS A 285 27.16 -7.70 17.70
CA LYS A 285 26.48 -7.38 18.98
C LYS A 285 25.37 -8.38 19.34
N SER A 286 24.69 -8.95 18.34
CA SER A 286 23.69 -10.01 18.52
C SER A 286 24.30 -11.38 18.83
N GLY A 287 25.62 -11.52 18.79
CA GLY A 287 26.33 -12.79 18.98
C GLY A 287 26.24 -13.77 17.81
N GLN A 288 25.42 -13.48 16.78
CA GLN A 288 25.20 -14.37 15.63
C GLN A 288 26.49 -14.71 14.86
N ASN A 289 27.41 -13.76 14.70
CA ASN A 289 28.67 -14.03 13.99
C ASN A 289 29.83 -13.11 14.46
N PRO A 290 30.69 -13.56 15.40
CA PRO A 290 31.68 -12.68 16.05
C PRO A 290 32.85 -12.24 15.15
N ASN A 291 33.14 -12.99 14.07
CA ASN A 291 34.28 -12.73 13.18
C ASN A 291 33.93 -11.94 11.90
N VAL A 292 32.71 -11.42 11.76
CA VAL A 292 32.27 -10.63 10.59
C VAL A 292 32.58 -9.14 10.79
N TYR A 293 33.24 -8.52 9.81
CA TYR A 293 33.66 -7.11 9.83
C TYR A 293 33.16 -6.37 8.58
N GLY A 294 32.84 -5.09 8.75
CA GLY A 294 32.52 -4.21 7.63
C GLY A 294 33.75 -3.93 6.76
N PRO A 295 33.60 -3.64 5.45
CA PRO A 295 34.74 -3.41 4.54
C PRO A 295 35.70 -2.33 5.06
N ASN A 296 35.16 -1.31 5.71
CA ASN A 296 35.87 -0.15 6.25
C ASN A 296 36.55 -0.41 7.62
N GLU A 297 36.31 -1.57 8.24
CA GLU A 297 36.83 -1.95 9.57
C GLU A 297 38.01 -2.93 9.53
N LEU A 298 38.27 -3.49 8.34
CA LEU A 298 39.39 -4.39 8.09
C LEU A 298 40.70 -3.60 8.07
N ALA A 299 40.69 -2.42 7.44
CA ALA A 299 41.81 -1.49 7.33
C ALA A 299 41.86 -0.48 8.49
N PRO A 300 43.03 -0.20 9.10
CA PRO A 300 43.19 0.85 10.10
C PRO A 300 42.82 2.25 9.59
N PHE A 301 42.24 3.08 10.46
CA PHE A 301 41.87 4.48 10.13
C PHE A 301 43.04 5.30 9.55
N ARG A 302 44.29 5.03 9.96
CA ARG A 302 45.50 5.71 9.44
C ARG A 302 45.90 5.29 8.02
N GLU A 303 45.50 4.11 7.58
CA GLU A 303 45.77 3.63 6.22
C GLU A 303 44.68 4.16 5.27
N ARG A 304 43.41 4.13 5.70
CA ARG A 304 42.30 4.83 5.00
C ARG A 304 42.52 6.34 4.88
N PHE A 305 43.01 7.01 5.94
CA PHE A 305 43.38 8.44 5.89
C PHE A 305 44.78 8.71 5.34
N SER A 306 45.18 7.96 4.31
CA SER A 306 46.27 8.33 3.41
C SER A 306 45.90 9.63 2.69
N ALA A 307 46.38 10.79 3.18
CA ALA A 307 46.14 12.10 2.56
C ALA A 307 46.58 12.15 1.08
N LYS A 308 47.51 11.27 0.68
CA LYS A 308 47.92 11.04 -0.70
C LYS A 308 46.80 10.39 -1.53
N GLU A 309 46.06 9.43 -0.99
CA GLU A 309 44.98 8.73 -1.68
C GLU A 309 43.70 9.57 -1.75
N VAL A 310 43.35 10.27 -0.66
CA VAL A 310 42.27 11.28 -0.69
C VAL A 310 42.55 12.34 -1.77
N LEU A 311 43.80 12.81 -1.88
CA LEU A 311 44.21 13.74 -2.94
C LEU A 311 44.18 13.09 -4.34
N ILE A 312 44.57 11.82 -4.50
CA ILE A 312 44.50 11.10 -5.79
C ILE A 312 43.04 10.91 -6.24
N THR A 313 42.12 10.61 -5.32
CA THR A 313 40.68 10.50 -5.61
C THR A 313 40.09 11.88 -5.93
N TRP A 314 40.41 12.92 -5.15
CA TRP A 314 39.98 14.30 -5.45
C TRP A 314 40.54 14.85 -6.77
N VAL A 315 41.75 14.48 -7.19
CA VAL A 315 42.33 14.89 -8.48
C VAL A 315 41.73 14.10 -9.67
N ARG A 316 41.06 12.97 -9.42
CA ARG A 316 40.54 12.08 -10.49
C ARG A 316 39.54 12.76 -11.44
N PRO A 317 38.54 13.53 -11.00
CA PRO A 317 37.59 14.23 -11.87
C PRO A 317 38.29 15.26 -12.77
N PHE A 318 39.15 16.12 -12.20
CA PHE A 318 39.94 17.10 -12.94
C PHE A 318 40.86 16.44 -13.98
N ARG A 319 41.48 15.32 -13.61
CA ARG A 319 42.30 14.53 -14.53
C ARG A 319 41.46 13.98 -15.67
N MET A 320 40.32 13.34 -15.38
CA MET A 320 39.43 12.80 -16.42
C MET A 320 38.90 13.91 -17.34
N PHE A 321 38.46 15.05 -16.80
CA PHE A 321 38.07 16.22 -17.60
C PHE A 321 39.16 16.67 -18.60
N LEU A 322 40.45 16.60 -18.24
CA LEU A 322 41.55 16.98 -19.12
C LEU A 322 42.10 15.85 -20.02
N THR A 323 42.00 14.58 -19.62
CA THR A 323 42.59 13.45 -20.38
C THR A 323 41.58 12.65 -21.20
N GLU A 324 40.28 12.74 -20.90
CA GLU A 324 39.23 11.98 -21.57
C GLU A 324 38.50 12.85 -22.60
N PRO A 325 38.65 12.61 -23.92
CA PRO A 325 38.04 13.46 -24.94
C PRO A 325 36.51 13.52 -24.88
N ILE A 326 35.88 12.44 -24.40
CA ILE A 326 34.43 12.35 -24.20
C ILE A 326 34.00 13.26 -23.04
N VAL A 327 34.63 13.12 -21.86
CA VAL A 327 34.30 13.94 -20.67
C VAL A 327 34.55 15.41 -20.99
N LEU A 328 35.70 15.76 -21.59
CA LEU A 328 36.04 17.13 -21.95
C LEU A 328 34.95 17.81 -22.80
N VAL A 329 34.57 17.20 -23.93
CA VAL A 329 33.66 17.83 -24.90
C VAL A 329 32.22 17.88 -24.37
N LEU A 330 31.74 16.82 -23.72
CA LEU A 330 30.39 16.82 -23.14
C LEU A 330 30.28 17.79 -21.94
N SER A 331 31.36 17.96 -21.17
CA SER A 331 31.42 18.90 -20.04
C SER A 331 31.56 20.35 -20.47
N LEU A 332 32.33 20.64 -21.52
CA LEU A 332 32.37 21.98 -22.12
C LEU A 332 31.02 22.37 -22.76
N LEU A 333 30.31 21.43 -23.39
CA LEU A 333 28.96 21.67 -23.92
C LEU A 333 27.94 21.93 -22.80
N SER A 334 27.91 21.05 -21.79
CA SER A 334 27.04 21.17 -20.61
C SER A 334 27.26 22.51 -19.90
N GLY A 335 28.53 22.81 -19.57
CA GLY A 335 28.89 24.02 -18.83
C GLY A 335 28.78 25.32 -19.62
N PHE A 336 29.02 25.30 -20.94
CA PHE A 336 28.66 26.44 -21.78
C PHE A 336 27.14 26.67 -21.76
N SER A 337 26.34 25.62 -21.96
CA SER A 337 24.88 25.76 -22.02
C SER A 337 24.27 26.29 -20.72
N ASP A 338 24.81 25.92 -19.56
CA ASP A 338 24.33 26.42 -18.27
C ASP A 338 24.83 27.85 -17.98
N ALA A 339 26.09 28.16 -18.34
CA ALA A 339 26.61 29.52 -18.27
C ALA A 339 25.79 30.51 -19.12
N LEU A 340 25.15 30.06 -20.21
CA LEU A 340 24.20 30.90 -20.97
C LEU A 340 22.97 31.30 -20.15
N ILE A 341 22.51 30.47 -19.21
CA ILE A 341 21.39 30.82 -18.31
C ILE A 341 21.82 31.95 -17.36
N PHE A 342 23.03 31.86 -16.78
CA PHE A 342 23.59 32.94 -15.95
C PHE A 342 23.91 34.22 -16.75
N ILE A 343 24.26 34.10 -18.03
CA ILE A 343 24.37 35.24 -18.96
C ILE A 343 22.98 35.84 -19.23
N PHE A 344 21.93 35.01 -19.39
CA PHE A 344 20.54 35.46 -19.56
C PHE A 344 20.00 36.22 -18.34
N ILE A 345 20.41 35.85 -17.11
CA ILE A 345 20.12 36.64 -15.89
C ILE A 345 20.54 38.11 -16.04
N GLN A 346 21.67 38.38 -16.70
CA GLN A 346 22.12 39.75 -16.96
C GLN A 346 21.49 40.34 -18.24
N SER A 347 21.42 39.58 -19.33
CA SER A 347 20.93 40.10 -20.61
C SER A 347 19.44 40.45 -20.55
N PHE A 348 18.60 39.71 -19.81
CA PHE A 348 17.16 40.01 -19.68
C PHE A 348 16.93 41.37 -19.01
N SER A 349 17.78 41.76 -18.06
CA SER A 349 17.74 43.09 -17.44
C SER A 349 18.09 44.22 -18.41
N LEU A 350 18.91 43.96 -19.44
CA LEU A 350 19.23 44.93 -20.50
C LEU A 350 18.14 44.94 -21.58
N VAL A 351 17.69 43.75 -22.00
CA VAL A 351 16.70 43.54 -23.07
C VAL A 351 15.34 44.11 -22.67
N TYR A 352 14.76 43.70 -21.55
CA TYR A 352 13.36 44.05 -21.22
C TYR A 352 13.17 45.47 -20.68
N LYS A 353 14.25 46.17 -20.28
CA LYS A 353 14.21 47.61 -20.02
C LYS A 353 13.78 48.43 -21.24
N GLN A 354 14.02 47.94 -22.47
CA GLN A 354 13.58 48.60 -23.71
C GLN A 354 12.05 48.64 -23.88
N TRP A 355 11.32 47.76 -23.18
CA TRP A 355 9.85 47.76 -23.12
C TRP A 355 9.31 48.26 -21.77
N HIS A 356 10.15 48.95 -20.97
CA HIS A 356 9.82 49.51 -19.66
C HIS A 356 9.28 48.48 -18.64
N PHE A 357 9.77 47.24 -18.66
CA PHE A 357 9.41 46.24 -17.64
C PHE A 357 9.92 46.65 -16.25
N ALA A 358 9.06 46.54 -15.23
CA ALA A 358 9.42 46.68 -13.81
C ALA A 358 10.28 45.50 -13.33
N THR A 359 10.96 45.61 -12.19
CA THR A 359 11.96 44.63 -11.73
C THR A 359 11.35 43.24 -11.54
N PHE A 360 10.17 43.16 -10.94
CA PHE A 360 9.43 41.91 -10.80
C PHE A 360 9.02 41.31 -12.16
N ALA A 361 8.68 42.13 -13.17
CA ALA A 361 8.35 41.67 -14.51
C ALA A 361 9.57 41.13 -15.28
N ILE A 362 10.77 41.65 -14.99
CA ILE A 362 12.05 41.09 -15.46
C ILE A 362 12.32 39.75 -14.75
N GLY A 363 11.97 39.59 -13.47
CA GLY A 363 12.01 38.30 -12.78
C GLY A 363 11.05 37.26 -13.37
N LEU A 364 9.81 37.66 -13.70
CA LEU A 364 8.82 36.81 -14.36
C LEU A 364 9.24 36.39 -15.80
N ALA A 365 10.16 37.11 -16.44
CA ALA A 365 10.71 36.75 -17.76
C ALA A 365 11.50 35.43 -17.78
N PHE A 366 11.79 34.83 -16.61
CA PHE A 366 12.43 33.51 -16.50
C PHE A 366 11.43 32.34 -16.54
N ILE A 367 10.13 32.58 -16.37
CA ILE A 367 9.08 31.54 -16.48
C ILE A 367 9.13 30.78 -17.82
N PRO A 368 9.31 31.41 -19.00
CA PRO A 368 9.50 30.69 -20.26
C PRO A 368 10.64 29.67 -20.25
N ILE A 369 11.77 29.96 -19.58
CA ILE A 369 12.88 29.00 -19.45
C ILE A 369 12.44 27.80 -18.61
N GLY A 370 11.73 28.04 -17.50
CA GLY A 370 11.15 26.98 -16.66
C GLY A 370 10.12 26.10 -17.40
N ILE A 371 9.28 26.71 -18.24
CA ILE A 371 8.38 25.98 -19.16
C ILE A 371 9.20 25.15 -20.15
N GLY A 372 10.30 25.70 -20.67
CA GLY A 372 11.26 24.97 -21.51
C GLY A 372 11.87 23.75 -20.82
N TYR A 373 12.26 23.87 -19.55
CA TYR A 373 12.75 22.73 -18.75
C TYR A 373 11.66 21.67 -18.53
N LEU A 374 10.42 22.08 -18.24
CA LEU A 374 9.30 21.15 -18.06
C LEU A 374 8.99 20.37 -19.35
N ILE A 375 8.98 21.05 -20.51
CA ILE A 375 8.83 20.41 -21.82
C ILE A 375 10.02 19.47 -22.08
N GLY A 376 11.25 19.92 -21.80
CA GLY A 376 12.45 19.09 -21.89
C GLY A 376 12.31 17.79 -21.08
N TRP A 377 12.00 17.90 -19.79
CA TRP A 377 11.82 16.76 -18.89
C TRP A 377 10.72 15.80 -19.38
N LEU A 378 9.54 16.32 -19.73
CA LEU A 378 8.43 15.52 -20.25
C LEU A 378 8.78 14.78 -21.55
N THR A 379 9.55 15.39 -22.47
CA THR A 379 9.99 14.68 -23.70
C THR A 379 11.02 13.59 -23.45
N PHE A 380 11.79 13.66 -22.36
CA PHE A 380 12.74 12.60 -22.00
C PHE A 380 12.05 11.35 -21.45
N LEU A 381 10.86 11.44 -20.82
CA LEU A 381 10.14 10.28 -20.28
C LEU A 381 9.87 9.17 -21.34
N PRO A 382 9.29 9.45 -22.54
CA PRO A 382 9.15 8.44 -23.58
C PRO A 382 10.49 8.02 -24.22
N ALA A 383 11.48 8.93 -24.28
CA ALA A 383 12.80 8.61 -24.80
C ALA A 383 13.56 7.63 -23.88
N ILE A 384 13.45 7.77 -22.56
CA ILE A 384 13.98 6.83 -21.57
C ILE A 384 13.27 5.47 -21.71
N LYS A 385 11.94 5.45 -21.80
CA LYS A 385 11.17 4.21 -22.03
C LYS A 385 11.61 3.47 -23.31
N ARG A 386 11.86 4.21 -24.40
CA ARG A 386 12.44 3.68 -25.65
C ARG A 386 13.85 3.14 -25.43
N ASN A 387 14.74 3.90 -24.79
CA ASN A 387 16.14 3.51 -24.61
C ASN A 387 16.30 2.27 -23.72
N ILE A 388 15.48 2.14 -22.66
CA ILE A 388 15.42 0.93 -21.83
C ILE A 388 14.95 -0.27 -22.67
N ARG A 389 13.91 -0.09 -23.50
CA ARG A 389 13.40 -1.14 -24.40
C ARG A 389 14.50 -1.63 -25.38
N GLN A 390 15.16 -0.72 -26.09
CA GLN A 390 16.20 -1.09 -27.05
C GLN A 390 17.41 -1.80 -26.42
N ARG A 391 17.84 -1.39 -25.21
CA ARG A 391 18.94 -2.05 -24.47
C ARG A 391 18.59 -3.45 -23.95
N LYS A 392 17.30 -3.73 -23.70
CA LYS A 392 16.81 -5.09 -23.39
C LYS A 392 16.74 -5.97 -24.64
N GLU A 393 16.33 -5.41 -25.77
CA GLU A 393 16.22 -6.13 -27.05
C GLU A 393 17.58 -6.51 -27.64
N ASN A 394 18.59 -5.66 -27.48
CA ASN A 394 19.93 -5.87 -28.02
C ASN A 394 21.02 -5.72 -26.95
N PRO A 395 21.13 -6.68 -25.99
CA PRO A 395 22.07 -6.56 -24.88
C PRO A 395 23.54 -6.53 -25.31
N HIS A 396 23.88 -7.16 -26.44
CA HIS A 396 25.26 -7.32 -26.92
C HIS A 396 25.74 -6.23 -27.91
N ASP A 397 24.89 -5.29 -28.36
CA ASP A 397 25.33 -4.18 -29.23
C ASP A 397 25.81 -3.00 -28.37
N GLU A 398 27.13 -2.76 -28.34
CA GLU A 398 27.72 -1.60 -27.67
C GLU A 398 27.05 -0.28 -28.05
N ARG A 399 26.67 -0.11 -29.32
CA ARG A 399 26.09 1.13 -29.82
C ARG A 399 24.70 1.36 -29.24
N ILE A 400 23.94 0.29 -29.02
CA ILE A 400 22.63 0.38 -28.38
C ILE A 400 22.80 0.59 -26.86
N GLN A 401 23.86 0.06 -26.23
CA GLN A 401 24.15 0.32 -24.81
C GLN A 401 24.49 1.78 -24.51
N TYR A 402 25.41 2.38 -25.29
CA TYR A 402 25.94 3.73 -25.01
C TYR A 402 25.28 4.82 -25.88
N GLU A 403 25.38 4.74 -27.22
CA GLU A 403 24.94 5.83 -28.12
C GLU A 403 23.42 6.09 -28.07
N SER A 404 22.59 5.11 -27.71
CA SER A 404 21.13 5.29 -27.55
C SER A 404 20.77 6.42 -26.57
N ARG A 405 21.55 6.58 -25.49
CA ARG A 405 21.37 7.62 -24.46
C ARG A 405 21.49 9.03 -25.04
N LEU A 406 22.27 9.20 -26.12
CA LEU A 406 22.43 10.47 -26.85
C LEU A 406 21.43 10.67 -28.00
N TRP A 407 20.62 9.66 -28.37
CA TRP A 407 19.75 9.74 -29.56
C TRP A 407 18.76 10.90 -29.50
N TRP A 408 18.06 11.11 -28.37
CA TRP A 408 17.09 12.20 -28.22
C TRP A 408 17.74 13.59 -28.18
N LEU A 409 19.00 13.67 -27.72
CA LEU A 409 19.79 14.90 -27.75
C LEU A 409 20.03 15.40 -29.18
N LEU A 410 20.07 14.52 -30.19
CA LEU A 410 20.22 14.92 -31.59
C LEU A 410 19.06 15.77 -32.14
N TYR A 411 17.90 15.73 -31.48
CA TYR A 411 16.72 16.53 -31.83
C TYR A 411 16.61 17.79 -30.96
N CYS A 412 17.00 17.68 -29.68
CA CYS A 412 16.91 18.80 -28.73
C CYS A 412 18.12 19.76 -28.75
N ALA A 413 19.33 19.29 -29.10
CA ALA A 413 20.52 20.14 -29.13
C ALA A 413 20.43 21.29 -30.17
N PRO A 414 19.88 21.10 -31.39
CA PRO A 414 19.62 22.20 -32.32
C PRO A 414 18.72 23.31 -31.78
N CYS A 415 17.87 23.03 -30.77
CA CYS A 415 17.06 24.07 -30.14
C CYS A 415 17.93 25.14 -29.47
N LEU A 416 19.16 24.83 -29.02
CA LEU A 416 20.05 25.83 -28.42
C LEU A 416 20.40 26.97 -29.39
N PRO A 417 21.04 26.72 -30.56
CA PRO A 417 21.30 27.77 -31.54
C PRO A 417 20.01 28.34 -32.16
N ILE A 418 18.95 27.55 -32.38
CA ILE A 418 17.66 28.07 -32.90
C ILE A 418 17.06 29.10 -31.93
N GLY A 419 17.03 28.81 -30.63
CA GLY A 419 16.57 29.76 -29.61
C GLY A 419 17.46 31.00 -29.56
N LEU A 420 18.79 30.83 -29.59
CA LEU A 420 19.74 31.95 -29.54
C LEU A 420 19.61 32.92 -30.73
N ILE A 421 19.43 32.43 -31.96
CA ILE A 421 19.29 33.31 -33.13
C ILE A 421 17.92 34.01 -33.17
N ILE A 422 16.85 33.35 -32.72
CA ILE A 422 15.54 34.02 -32.56
C ILE A 422 15.63 35.09 -31.46
N PHE A 423 16.29 34.81 -30.33
CA PHE A 423 16.49 35.77 -29.25
C PHE A 423 17.27 37.00 -29.76
N ALA A 424 18.39 36.78 -30.47
CA ALA A 424 19.22 37.85 -31.02
C ALA A 424 18.41 38.89 -31.81
N TRP A 425 17.59 38.45 -32.75
CA TRP A 425 16.83 39.32 -33.66
C TRP A 425 15.43 39.72 -33.17
N THR A 426 15.01 39.27 -31.98
CA THR A 426 13.79 39.73 -31.31
C THR A 426 14.06 40.61 -30.07
N SER A 427 15.32 40.65 -29.62
CA SER A 427 15.79 41.43 -28.46
C SER A 427 16.06 42.93 -28.74
N THR A 428 15.83 43.41 -29.96
CA THR A 428 16.18 44.76 -30.45
C THR A 428 15.22 45.90 -30.07
N GLY A 429 14.21 45.61 -29.23
CA GLY A 429 13.25 46.61 -28.75
C GLY A 429 12.06 46.88 -29.69
N PRO A 430 11.20 47.86 -29.34
CA PRO A 430 10.08 48.28 -30.18
C PRO A 430 10.52 48.73 -31.58
N PRO A 431 9.77 48.43 -32.66
CA PRO A 431 8.39 47.94 -32.67
C PRO A 431 8.23 46.42 -32.54
N ILE A 432 9.31 45.64 -32.37
CA ILE A 432 9.21 44.19 -32.19
C ILE A 432 8.57 43.90 -30.82
N HIS A 433 7.70 42.89 -30.76
CA HIS A 433 7.01 42.49 -29.54
C HIS A 433 7.87 41.53 -28.71
N TRP A 434 8.06 41.85 -27.42
CA TRP A 434 8.88 41.11 -26.45
C TRP A 434 8.58 39.60 -26.35
N ILE A 435 7.39 39.15 -26.79
CA ILE A 435 7.03 37.73 -26.79
C ILE A 435 7.96 36.87 -27.65
N GLY A 436 8.57 37.43 -28.70
CA GLY A 436 9.52 36.70 -29.55
C GLY A 436 10.74 36.20 -28.77
N SER A 437 11.33 37.07 -27.93
CA SER A 437 12.46 36.71 -27.08
C SER A 437 12.06 35.81 -25.90
N MET A 438 10.81 35.86 -25.43
CA MET A 438 10.28 34.90 -24.44
C MET A 438 10.15 33.49 -25.02
N ILE A 439 9.60 33.35 -26.24
CA ILE A 439 9.50 32.05 -26.92
C ILE A 439 10.90 31.51 -27.21
N ALA A 440 11.82 32.36 -27.65
CA ALA A 440 13.22 32.00 -27.85
C ALA A 440 13.89 31.48 -26.56
N ALA A 441 13.64 32.12 -25.42
CA ALA A 441 14.13 31.69 -24.11
C ALA A 441 13.59 30.32 -23.68
N ALA A 442 12.33 30.00 -23.98
CA ALA A 442 11.77 28.66 -23.75
C ALA A 442 12.46 27.58 -24.61
N ILE A 443 12.75 27.90 -25.88
CA ILE A 443 13.47 26.99 -26.80
C ILE A 443 14.92 26.75 -26.31
N VAL A 444 15.59 27.77 -25.78
CA VAL A 444 16.90 27.61 -25.10
C VAL A 444 16.78 26.72 -23.85
N GLY A 445 15.71 26.87 -23.05
CA GLY A 445 15.44 26.04 -21.87
C GLY A 445 15.33 24.55 -22.20
N ILE A 446 14.53 24.19 -23.23
CA ILE A 446 14.40 22.80 -23.72
C ILE A 446 15.77 22.20 -24.02
N ALA A 447 16.62 22.96 -24.73
CA ALA A 447 17.94 22.49 -25.13
C ALA A 447 18.92 22.34 -23.95
N ASN A 448 18.91 23.30 -23.01
CA ASN A 448 19.80 23.28 -21.84
C ASN A 448 19.50 22.10 -20.91
N TYR A 449 18.23 21.84 -20.59
CA TYR A 449 17.84 20.63 -19.86
C TYR A 449 18.27 19.35 -20.62
N ALA A 450 18.00 19.29 -21.92
CA ALA A 450 18.29 18.10 -22.73
C ALA A 450 19.80 17.78 -22.79
N ILE A 451 20.63 18.82 -22.95
CA ILE A 451 22.09 18.70 -22.94
C ILE A 451 22.56 18.15 -21.59
N TYR A 452 22.11 18.75 -20.47
CA TYR A 452 22.59 18.34 -19.15
C TYR A 452 22.14 16.91 -18.81
N MET A 453 20.88 16.55 -19.08
CA MET A 453 20.36 15.19 -18.86
C MET A 453 21.14 14.13 -19.67
N ALA A 454 21.21 14.30 -20.99
CA ALA A 454 21.80 13.29 -21.86
C ALA A 454 23.33 13.17 -21.70
N THR A 455 24.03 14.24 -21.31
CA THR A 455 25.47 14.16 -21.03
C THR A 455 25.74 13.37 -19.75
N ILE A 456 25.03 13.63 -18.66
CA ILE A 456 25.18 12.89 -17.39
C ILE A 456 24.84 11.40 -17.59
N ASP A 457 23.69 11.07 -18.16
CA ASP A 457 23.25 9.69 -18.41
C ASP A 457 24.23 8.89 -19.28
N TYR A 458 24.80 9.52 -20.31
CA TYR A 458 25.83 8.89 -21.14
C TYR A 458 27.14 8.64 -20.38
N MET A 459 27.62 9.61 -19.57
CA MET A 459 28.87 9.44 -18.82
C MET A 459 28.78 8.41 -17.70
N ILE A 460 27.63 8.31 -17.00
CA ILE A 460 27.42 7.27 -15.99
C ILE A 460 27.54 5.89 -16.63
N CYS A 461 26.86 5.68 -17.76
CA CYS A 461 26.92 4.43 -18.51
C CYS A 461 28.33 4.13 -19.06
N ALA A 462 28.98 5.10 -19.69
CA ALA A 462 30.25 4.91 -20.39
C ALA A 462 31.47 4.67 -19.46
N TYR A 463 31.42 5.11 -18.20
CA TYR A 463 32.54 5.01 -17.25
C TYR A 463 32.30 4.08 -16.05
N GLY A 464 31.05 3.63 -15.80
CA GLY A 464 30.75 2.57 -14.83
C GLY A 464 31.29 2.84 -13.41
N PRO A 465 32.24 2.06 -12.88
CA PRO A 465 32.90 2.32 -11.59
C PRO A 465 33.61 3.69 -11.48
N TYR A 466 33.92 4.35 -12.60
CA TYR A 466 34.49 5.71 -12.65
C TYR A 466 33.44 6.79 -12.97
N SER A 467 32.15 6.44 -13.03
CA SER A 467 31.03 7.33 -13.36
C SER A 467 31.01 8.60 -12.50
N ALA A 468 31.11 8.47 -11.17
CA ALA A 468 31.10 9.61 -10.24
C ALA A 468 32.19 10.65 -10.54
N SER A 469 33.39 10.21 -10.93
CA SER A 469 34.47 11.12 -11.33
C SER A 469 34.28 11.71 -12.73
N ALA A 470 33.62 11.00 -13.64
CA ALA A 470 33.28 11.52 -14.97
C ALA A 470 32.15 12.57 -14.90
N THR A 471 31.12 12.35 -14.07
CA THR A 471 30.03 13.33 -13.84
C THR A 471 30.49 14.50 -12.99
N GLY A 472 31.37 14.29 -12.01
CA GLY A 472 31.99 15.38 -11.23
C GLY A 472 32.80 16.34 -12.10
N GLY A 473 33.55 15.82 -13.09
CA GLY A 473 34.21 16.65 -14.10
C GLY A 473 33.26 17.53 -14.94
N ASN A 474 31.99 17.12 -15.10
CA ASN A 474 30.95 17.89 -15.77
C ASN A 474 30.33 18.95 -14.86
N GLY A 475 30.05 18.59 -13.60
CA GLY A 475 29.60 19.53 -12.56
C GLY A 475 30.61 20.66 -12.35
N TRP A 476 31.90 20.32 -12.19
CA TRP A 476 32.98 21.30 -12.09
C TRP A 476 33.01 22.22 -13.31
N ALA A 477 33.00 21.68 -14.52
CA ALA A 477 33.05 22.48 -15.74
C ALA A 477 31.85 23.44 -15.86
N ARG A 478 30.66 22.99 -15.43
CA ARG A 478 29.43 23.79 -15.42
C ARG A 478 29.53 24.97 -14.47
N ASP A 479 29.77 24.70 -13.19
CA ASP A 479 29.73 25.74 -12.16
C ASP A 479 30.91 26.71 -12.29
N PHE A 480 32.07 26.22 -12.76
CA PHE A 480 33.24 27.04 -13.06
C PHE A 480 33.02 27.96 -14.27
N LEU A 481 32.50 27.44 -15.39
CA LEU A 481 32.21 28.26 -16.58
C LEU A 481 31.12 29.30 -16.29
N ALA A 482 30.05 28.93 -15.57
CA ALA A 482 29.03 29.86 -15.13
C ALA A 482 29.62 30.99 -14.27
N GLY A 483 30.46 30.66 -13.29
CA GLY A 483 31.11 31.64 -12.42
C GLY A 483 32.08 32.57 -13.17
N VAL A 484 32.92 32.03 -14.05
CA VAL A 484 33.86 32.83 -14.86
C VAL A 484 33.14 33.74 -15.85
N LEU A 485 32.12 33.24 -16.56
CA LEU A 485 31.38 33.99 -17.58
C LEU A 485 30.37 34.99 -17.00
N THR A 486 29.99 34.87 -15.72
CA THR A 486 29.21 35.87 -14.99
C THR A 486 29.89 37.25 -14.95
N LEU A 487 31.22 37.33 -15.01
CA LEU A 487 31.94 38.61 -15.01
C LEU A 487 31.88 39.36 -16.37
N PRO A 488 32.30 38.79 -17.51
CA PRO A 488 32.29 39.50 -18.81
C PRO A 488 30.88 39.74 -19.39
N ALA A 489 29.84 39.08 -18.88
CA ALA A 489 28.49 39.11 -19.44
C ALA A 489 27.94 40.54 -19.71
N THR A 490 27.87 41.42 -18.70
CA THR A 490 27.38 42.79 -18.93
C THR A 490 28.24 43.56 -19.95
N PRO A 491 29.58 43.67 -19.83
CA PRO A 491 30.43 44.31 -20.85
C PRO A 491 30.29 43.74 -22.27
N PHE A 492 30.09 42.42 -22.41
CA PHE A 492 29.88 41.75 -23.69
C PHE A 492 28.57 42.21 -24.37
N TYR A 493 27.51 42.42 -23.59
CA TYR A 493 26.22 42.90 -24.08
C TYR A 493 26.12 44.43 -24.26
N THR A 494 27.12 45.22 -23.86
CA THR A 494 27.12 46.70 -24.02
C THR A 494 28.11 47.23 -25.06
N ASN A 495 29.18 46.49 -25.39
CA ASN A 495 30.35 47.06 -26.06
C ASN A 495 30.58 46.59 -27.53
N ILE A 496 29.66 45.85 -28.14
CA ILE A 496 29.88 45.16 -29.44
C ILE A 496 28.99 45.71 -30.56
N GLY A 497 29.56 46.46 -31.50
CA GLY A 497 28.87 46.90 -32.73
C GLY A 497 27.82 48.00 -32.52
N SER A 498 26.90 48.17 -33.47
CA SER A 498 25.80 49.16 -33.41
C SER A 498 24.62 48.69 -32.57
N ASP A 499 24.29 47.40 -32.64
CA ASP A 499 23.13 46.77 -32.01
C ASP A 499 23.62 45.70 -31.02
N PRO A 500 24.17 46.11 -29.87
CA PRO A 500 25.04 45.23 -29.08
C PRO A 500 24.31 44.02 -28.49
N LEU A 501 23.01 44.11 -28.23
CA LEU A 501 22.20 42.97 -27.77
C LEU A 501 22.06 41.88 -28.86
N ALA A 502 21.89 42.28 -30.12
CA ALA A 502 21.73 41.38 -31.25
C ALA A 502 23.08 40.78 -31.69
N TYR A 503 24.14 41.59 -31.77
CA TYR A 503 25.47 41.10 -32.16
C TYR A 503 26.10 40.19 -31.09
N ALA A 504 25.99 40.54 -29.80
CA ALA A 504 26.43 39.67 -28.71
C ALA A 504 25.72 38.30 -28.76
N SER A 505 24.39 38.29 -28.88
CA SER A 505 23.60 37.06 -28.99
C SER A 505 23.91 36.26 -30.26
N THR A 506 24.22 36.92 -31.38
CA THR A 506 24.63 36.26 -32.63
C THR A 506 25.99 35.60 -32.52
N ILE A 507 26.96 36.21 -31.80
CA ILE A 507 28.25 35.57 -31.49
C ILE A 507 28.04 34.31 -30.64
N VAL A 508 27.16 34.38 -29.64
CA VAL A 508 26.79 33.24 -28.79
C VAL A 508 26.12 32.13 -29.61
N PHE A 509 25.23 32.46 -30.55
CA PHE A 509 24.65 31.51 -31.51
C PHE A 509 25.73 30.79 -32.34
N CYS A 510 26.75 31.50 -32.84
CA CYS A 510 27.83 30.88 -33.60
C CYS A 510 28.63 29.88 -32.76
N ILE A 511 28.95 30.24 -31.50
CA ILE A 511 29.65 29.35 -30.55
C ILE A 511 28.77 28.12 -30.22
N ALA A 512 27.49 28.33 -29.91
CA ALA A 512 26.54 27.26 -29.64
C ALA A 512 26.41 26.28 -30.83
N THR A 513 26.39 26.80 -32.06
CA THR A 513 26.32 25.98 -33.28
C THR A 513 27.53 25.05 -33.41
N VAL A 514 28.75 25.56 -33.16
CA VAL A 514 29.99 24.75 -33.19
C VAL A 514 29.98 23.67 -32.09
N LEU A 515 29.51 24.00 -30.89
CA LEU A 515 29.42 23.05 -29.78
C LEU A 515 28.33 21.98 -30.01
N VAL A 516 27.19 22.34 -30.60
CA VAL A 516 26.15 21.38 -30.99
C VAL A 516 26.61 20.45 -32.11
N ILE A 517 27.41 20.91 -33.06
CA ILE A 517 28.05 20.04 -34.08
C ILE A 517 28.92 18.95 -33.43
N ALA A 518 29.57 19.24 -32.29
CA ALA A 518 30.36 18.24 -31.58
C ALA A 518 29.52 17.07 -31.03
N VAL A 519 28.24 17.27 -30.73
CA VAL A 519 27.31 16.18 -30.31
C VAL A 519 27.16 15.15 -31.42
N TYR A 520 26.91 15.58 -32.66
CA TYR A 520 26.78 14.69 -33.81
C TYR A 520 28.10 13.94 -34.10
N ILE A 521 29.24 14.61 -33.92
CA ILE A 521 30.56 13.99 -34.05
C ILE A 521 30.74 12.88 -33.00
N ILE A 522 30.33 13.11 -31.75
CA ILE A 522 30.38 12.09 -30.68
C ILE A 522 29.41 10.94 -31.00
N TYR A 523 28.16 11.20 -31.37
CA TYR A 523 27.19 10.15 -31.69
C TYR A 523 27.60 9.27 -32.89
N TRP A 524 28.31 9.83 -33.87
CA TRP A 524 28.84 9.06 -35.02
C TRP A 524 30.20 8.42 -34.79
N LYS A 525 31.03 8.92 -33.86
CA LYS A 525 32.40 8.41 -33.59
C LYS A 525 32.58 7.82 -32.19
N GLY A 526 31.52 7.67 -31.41
CA GLY A 526 31.53 7.22 -30.01
C GLY A 526 32.40 5.99 -29.74
N PRO A 527 32.24 4.87 -30.48
CA PRO A 527 33.11 3.70 -30.34
C PRO A 527 34.59 4.00 -30.59
N ALA A 528 34.92 4.77 -31.63
CA ALA A 528 36.30 5.17 -31.96
C ALA A 528 36.89 6.21 -30.99
N LEU A 529 36.05 6.87 -30.17
CA LEU A 529 36.47 7.73 -29.07
C LEU A 529 36.64 6.91 -27.78
N ARG A 530 35.79 5.92 -27.50
CA ARG A 530 35.97 4.94 -26.40
C ARG A 530 37.26 4.14 -26.57
N GLN A 531 37.58 3.70 -27.79
CA GLN A 531 38.86 3.06 -28.13
C GLN A 531 40.10 3.95 -27.96
N ARG A 532 39.93 5.24 -27.61
CA ARG A 532 41.01 6.18 -27.28
C ARG A 532 40.99 6.61 -25.81
N SER A 533 40.10 6.04 -24.98
CA SER A 533 40.01 6.26 -23.55
C SER A 533 40.80 5.16 -22.79
N PRO A 534 41.89 5.51 -22.10
CA PRO A 534 42.65 4.54 -21.30
C PRO A 534 41.88 3.99 -20.09
N PHE A 535 40.74 4.60 -19.72
CA PHE A 535 39.86 4.12 -18.65
C PHE A 535 38.75 3.23 -19.19
N ALA A 536 38.13 3.55 -20.33
CA ALA A 536 37.10 2.71 -20.94
C ALA A 536 37.68 1.39 -21.47
N GLN A 537 38.90 1.40 -22.04
CA GLN A 537 39.58 0.18 -22.48
C GLN A 537 39.76 -0.81 -21.33
N LYS A 538 40.36 -0.38 -20.21
CA LYS A 538 40.52 -1.23 -19.01
C LYS A 538 39.22 -1.82 -18.48
N LEU A 539 38.09 -1.14 -18.68
CA LEU A 539 36.78 -1.62 -18.26
C LEU A 539 36.22 -2.69 -19.23
N ALA A 540 36.56 -2.62 -20.51
CA ALA A 540 36.27 -3.67 -21.49
C ALA A 540 37.19 -4.88 -21.30
N ASP A 541 38.48 -4.65 -21.07
CA ASP A 541 39.49 -5.68 -20.81
C ASP A 541 39.07 -6.52 -19.59
N ALA A 542 38.76 -5.89 -18.46
CA ALA A 542 38.33 -6.57 -17.23
C ALA A 542 36.98 -7.33 -17.38
N LYS A 543 36.05 -6.83 -18.21
CA LYS A 543 34.81 -7.57 -18.55
C LYS A 543 35.11 -8.81 -19.38
N THR A 544 36.15 -8.76 -20.22
CA THR A 544 36.58 -9.90 -21.04
C THR A 544 37.25 -10.96 -20.17
N GLU A 545 38.16 -10.56 -19.28
CA GLU A 545 38.80 -11.47 -18.31
C GLU A 545 37.77 -12.19 -17.42
N LEU A 546 36.71 -11.51 -16.98
CA LEU A 546 35.60 -12.13 -16.22
C LEU A 546 34.80 -13.15 -17.05
N ALA A 547 34.57 -12.90 -18.34
CA ALA A 547 33.88 -13.81 -19.24
C ALA A 547 34.75 -15.02 -19.67
N GLU A 548 36.08 -14.87 -19.66
CA GLU A 548 37.02 -15.98 -19.87
C GLU A 548 37.20 -16.82 -18.59
N ALA A 549 37.15 -16.21 -17.41
CA ALA A 549 37.25 -16.90 -16.12
C ALA A 549 36.13 -17.94 -15.92
N SER A 550 34.92 -17.67 -16.41
CA SER A 550 33.76 -18.59 -16.35
C SER A 550 33.85 -19.78 -17.32
N ASN A 551 34.86 -19.85 -18.20
CA ASN A 551 34.96 -20.84 -19.27
C ASN A 551 36.08 -21.90 -19.07
N ARG A 552 36.47 -22.21 -17.83
CA ARG A 552 37.48 -23.25 -17.53
C ARG A 552 36.86 -24.63 -17.24
N PRO A 553 37.07 -25.66 -18.09
CA PRO A 553 36.63 -27.02 -17.79
C PRO A 553 37.59 -27.74 -16.84
N SER A 554 37.06 -28.33 -15.76
CA SER A 554 37.74 -29.31 -14.90
C SER A 554 37.50 -30.74 -15.42
N SER A 555 38.37 -31.70 -15.04
CA SER A 555 38.42 -33.03 -15.66
C SER A 555 38.31 -34.19 -14.66
N LEU A 556 37.92 -35.37 -15.18
CA LEU A 556 37.97 -36.72 -14.57
C LEU A 556 36.89 -37.08 -13.51
N SER A 557 35.69 -37.41 -13.98
CA SER A 557 35.15 -38.79 -13.98
C SER A 557 33.78 -38.83 -14.69
N ASP A 558 33.35 -40.00 -15.18
CA ASP A 558 32.24 -40.19 -16.13
C ASP A 558 31.07 -39.19 -15.99
N PRO A 559 30.78 -38.37 -17.02
CA PRO A 559 30.10 -37.09 -16.83
C PRO A 559 28.59 -37.26 -16.58
N CYS A 560 28.21 -37.14 -15.30
CA CYS A 560 26.91 -36.58 -14.93
C CYS A 560 26.91 -35.10 -15.33
N THR A 561 26.15 -34.72 -16.36
CA THR A 561 26.11 -33.33 -16.83
C THR A 561 25.10 -32.52 -16.02
N VAL A 562 25.60 -31.58 -15.22
CA VAL A 562 24.76 -30.64 -14.47
C VAL A 562 24.77 -29.28 -15.17
N ALA A 563 23.60 -28.80 -15.56
CA ALA A 563 23.42 -27.49 -16.20
C ALA A 563 22.34 -26.68 -15.46
N PHE A 564 22.56 -25.39 -15.25
CA PHE A 564 21.52 -24.50 -14.72
C PHE A 564 20.32 -24.43 -15.67
N HIS A 565 19.11 -24.49 -15.13
CA HIS A 565 17.86 -24.49 -15.89
C HIS A 565 17.05 -23.22 -15.67
N ALA A 566 16.77 -22.90 -14.40
CA ALA A 566 15.95 -21.77 -13.97
C ALA A 566 16.15 -21.47 -12.48
N SER A 567 15.66 -20.33 -12.02
CA SER A 567 15.64 -19.94 -10.60
C SER A 567 14.32 -19.27 -10.23
N GLY A 568 13.71 -19.74 -9.13
CA GLY A 568 12.65 -19.03 -8.42
C GLY A 568 13.21 -18.30 -7.19
N GLN A 569 12.34 -17.69 -6.38
CA GLN A 569 12.76 -16.91 -5.20
C GLN A 569 13.57 -17.74 -4.18
N PHE A 570 13.11 -18.96 -3.88
CA PHE A 570 13.73 -19.84 -2.86
C PHE A 570 14.53 -21.00 -3.45
N ASN A 571 14.52 -21.15 -4.78
CA ASN A 571 14.84 -22.40 -5.47
C ASN A 571 15.74 -22.19 -6.69
N LYS A 572 16.74 -23.04 -6.88
CA LYS A 572 17.51 -23.14 -8.13
C LYS A 572 17.30 -24.52 -8.75
N LEU A 573 16.94 -24.54 -10.04
CA LEU A 573 16.68 -25.73 -10.82
C LEU A 573 17.87 -26.03 -11.74
N TYR A 574 18.30 -27.28 -11.74
CA TYR A 574 19.40 -27.79 -12.53
C TYR A 574 18.95 -29.03 -13.32
N LEU A 575 19.25 -29.07 -14.61
CA LEU A 575 19.14 -30.28 -15.41
C LEU A 575 20.31 -31.20 -15.08
N VAL A 576 20.02 -32.46 -14.79
CA VAL A 576 20.99 -33.50 -14.43
C VAL A 576 20.88 -34.63 -15.44
N GLY A 577 21.86 -34.72 -16.34
CA GLY A 577 21.91 -35.73 -17.40
C GLY A 577 22.73 -36.96 -17.01
N HIS A 578 22.12 -38.14 -17.08
CA HIS A 578 22.81 -39.42 -16.87
C HIS A 578 22.27 -40.52 -17.80
N THR A 579 23.15 -41.10 -18.61
CA THR A 579 22.90 -42.29 -19.48
C THR A 579 21.51 -42.36 -20.13
N GLY A 580 21.12 -41.32 -20.88
CA GLY A 580 19.85 -41.28 -21.62
C GLY A 580 18.61 -40.92 -20.79
N SER A 581 18.76 -40.67 -19.49
CA SER A 581 17.74 -40.05 -18.64
C SER A 581 18.10 -38.58 -18.37
N GLN A 582 17.10 -37.72 -18.45
CA GLN A 582 17.18 -36.32 -18.05
C GLN A 582 16.37 -36.15 -16.77
N LEU A 583 17.03 -35.76 -15.69
CA LEU A 583 16.41 -35.46 -14.41
C LEU A 583 16.46 -33.95 -14.15
N ILE A 584 15.64 -33.48 -13.22
CA ILE A 584 15.71 -32.12 -12.71
C ILE A 584 15.97 -32.16 -11.20
N MET A 585 16.99 -31.43 -10.78
CA MET A 585 17.38 -31.26 -9.39
C MET A 585 17.02 -29.85 -8.94
N ARG A 586 16.18 -29.73 -7.92
CA ARG A 586 15.93 -28.47 -7.24
C ARG A 586 16.77 -28.39 -5.97
N VAL A 587 17.54 -27.33 -5.83
CA VAL A 587 18.19 -26.94 -4.57
C VAL A 587 17.37 -25.80 -3.98
N SER A 588 17.01 -25.91 -2.70
CA SER A 588 16.07 -25.02 -2.01
C SER A 588 16.77 -24.37 -0.80
N LEU A 589 16.48 -23.10 -0.52
CA LEU A 589 16.96 -22.45 0.71
C LEU A 589 16.37 -23.14 1.96
N PRO A 590 17.18 -23.40 3.01
CA PRO A 590 16.69 -24.03 4.24
C PRO A 590 15.80 -23.06 5.03
N VAL A 591 14.49 -23.17 4.82
CA VAL A 591 13.49 -22.42 5.58
C VAL A 591 13.22 -23.18 6.88
N TYR A 592 13.58 -22.58 8.02
CA TYR A 592 13.21 -23.13 9.33
C TYR A 592 11.67 -23.18 9.41
N PRO A 593 11.03 -24.28 9.87
CA PRO A 593 11.60 -25.40 10.62
C PRO A 593 11.83 -26.68 9.76
N ARG A 594 12.49 -26.56 8.59
CA ARG A 594 12.92 -27.68 7.71
C ARG A 594 11.80 -28.57 7.19
N TYR A 595 10.57 -28.06 7.17
CA TYR A 595 9.40 -28.81 6.71
C TYR A 595 9.14 -28.63 5.21
N LYS A 596 9.71 -27.61 4.54
CA LYS A 596 9.39 -27.29 3.13
C LYS A 596 9.65 -28.46 2.18
N THR A 597 10.89 -28.93 2.08
CA THR A 597 11.25 -30.04 1.19
C THR A 597 10.55 -31.34 1.58
N ARG A 598 10.45 -31.64 2.89
CA ARG A 598 9.76 -32.83 3.41
C ARG A 598 8.28 -32.86 3.05
N ALA A 599 7.58 -31.73 3.18
CA ALA A 599 6.15 -31.62 2.96
C ALA A 599 5.80 -31.71 1.47
N GLU A 600 6.56 -31.05 0.60
CA GLU A 600 6.36 -31.17 -0.84
C GLU A 600 6.62 -32.60 -1.33
N VAL A 601 7.65 -33.30 -0.83
CA VAL A 601 7.87 -34.71 -1.16
C VAL A 601 6.73 -35.61 -0.64
N ALA A 602 6.10 -35.27 0.49
CA ALA A 602 4.89 -35.95 0.95
C ALA A 602 3.71 -35.70 -0.02
N THR A 603 3.52 -34.45 -0.44
CA THR A 603 2.48 -34.02 -1.39
C THR A 603 2.65 -34.66 -2.76
N LEU A 604 3.81 -34.51 -3.41
CA LEU A 604 4.10 -35.10 -4.73
C LEU A 604 3.88 -36.61 -4.75
N ARG A 605 4.33 -37.32 -3.70
CA ARG A 605 4.07 -38.77 -3.55
C ARG A 605 2.60 -39.07 -3.38
N TRP A 606 1.89 -38.34 -2.50
CA TRP A 606 0.45 -38.56 -2.29
C TRP A 606 -0.36 -38.31 -3.56
N VAL A 607 -0.09 -37.22 -4.29
CA VAL A 607 -0.77 -36.88 -5.56
C VAL A 607 -0.53 -37.96 -6.61
N CYS A 608 0.73 -38.40 -6.77
CA CYS A 608 1.13 -39.47 -7.68
C CYS A 608 0.50 -40.83 -7.35
N GLU A 609 0.25 -41.12 -6.06
CA GLU A 609 -0.37 -42.38 -5.62
C GLU A 609 -1.91 -42.38 -5.63
N ASN A 610 -2.57 -41.21 -5.56
CA ASN A 610 -4.02 -41.11 -5.29
C ASN A 610 -4.85 -40.42 -6.39
N THR A 611 -4.22 -39.79 -7.38
CA THR A 611 -4.87 -39.00 -8.44
C THR A 611 -4.35 -39.35 -9.84
N GLN A 612 -5.03 -38.88 -10.89
CA GLN A 612 -4.53 -38.91 -12.28
C GLN A 612 -3.74 -37.66 -12.67
N ILE A 613 -3.34 -36.82 -11.71
CA ILE A 613 -2.66 -35.55 -11.98
C ILE A 613 -1.20 -35.83 -12.36
N PRO A 614 -0.72 -35.40 -13.54
CA PRO A 614 0.66 -35.61 -13.94
C PRO A 614 1.59 -34.70 -13.13
N VAL A 615 2.39 -35.30 -12.24
CA VAL A 615 3.35 -34.61 -11.37
C VAL A 615 4.72 -35.27 -11.46
N PRO A 616 5.83 -34.52 -11.28
CA PRO A 616 7.18 -35.06 -11.37
C PRO A 616 7.43 -36.10 -10.28
N LYS A 617 7.88 -37.30 -10.68
CA LYS A 617 8.23 -38.36 -9.73
C LYS A 617 9.51 -38.02 -8.98
N VAL A 618 9.43 -37.96 -7.65
CA VAL A 618 10.60 -37.79 -6.77
C VAL A 618 11.41 -39.10 -6.71
N PHE A 619 12.67 -39.05 -7.15
CA PHE A 619 13.61 -40.17 -7.07
C PHE A 619 14.39 -40.19 -5.76
N SER A 620 14.92 -39.04 -5.36
CA SER A 620 15.67 -38.85 -4.11
C SER A 620 15.50 -37.41 -3.62
N PHE A 621 15.75 -37.18 -2.34
CA PHE A 621 15.72 -35.85 -1.73
C PHE A 621 16.54 -35.85 -0.44
N ASP A 622 16.90 -34.66 0.02
CA ASP A 622 17.42 -34.41 1.37
C ASP A 622 16.74 -33.16 1.93
N ASP A 623 16.22 -33.26 3.15
CA ASP A 623 15.60 -32.17 3.91
C ASP A 623 16.52 -31.66 5.06
N SER A 624 17.79 -32.05 5.02
CA SER A 624 18.88 -31.53 5.84
C SER A 624 19.74 -30.54 5.06
N ASN A 625 20.45 -29.68 5.81
CA ASN A 625 21.60 -28.91 5.32
C ASN A 625 22.94 -29.57 5.71
N ASP A 626 22.91 -30.70 6.42
CA ASP A 626 24.06 -31.52 6.81
C ASP A 626 24.41 -32.51 5.67
N ASN A 627 24.77 -31.95 4.51
CA ASN A 627 25.14 -32.70 3.30
C ASN A 627 26.22 -31.94 2.49
N GLU A 628 26.77 -32.59 1.47
CA GLU A 628 27.87 -32.05 0.63
C GLU A 628 27.51 -30.77 -0.15
N ILE A 629 26.22 -30.42 -0.24
CA ILE A 629 25.72 -29.23 -0.94
C ILE A 629 25.46 -28.08 0.04
N GLY A 630 25.14 -28.37 1.30
CA GLY A 630 24.82 -27.38 2.35
C GLY A 630 23.39 -26.83 2.31
N PHE A 631 22.51 -27.40 1.48
CA PHE A 631 21.13 -26.95 1.24
C PHE A 631 20.16 -28.15 1.15
N GLU A 632 18.87 -27.90 1.35
CA GLU A 632 17.81 -28.90 1.07
C GLU A 632 17.71 -29.11 -0.45
N TRP A 633 17.42 -30.33 -0.92
CA TRP A 633 17.28 -30.59 -2.35
C TRP A 633 16.32 -31.75 -2.69
N ILE A 634 15.75 -31.72 -3.90
CA ILE A 634 14.93 -32.78 -4.47
C ILE A 634 15.46 -33.13 -5.87
N LEU A 635 15.69 -34.41 -6.14
CA LEU A 635 15.96 -34.95 -7.47
C LEU A 635 14.70 -35.66 -8.00
N MET A 636 14.14 -35.13 -9.08
CA MET A 636 12.85 -35.56 -9.63
C MET A 636 12.88 -35.71 -11.17
N GLU A 637 11.81 -36.27 -11.71
CA GLU A 637 11.60 -36.48 -13.14
C GLU A 637 11.49 -35.15 -13.92
N PHE A 638 12.17 -35.06 -15.07
CA PHE A 638 12.02 -33.91 -15.96
C PHE A 638 10.74 -34.05 -16.80
N MET A 639 9.74 -33.24 -16.46
CA MET A 639 8.45 -33.26 -17.16
C MET A 639 8.53 -32.57 -18.53
N GLN A 640 8.08 -33.26 -19.58
CA GLN A 640 8.06 -32.73 -20.95
C GLN A 640 6.81 -31.87 -21.20
N GLY A 641 6.97 -30.76 -21.91
CA GLY A 641 5.88 -29.89 -22.33
C GLY A 641 6.29 -28.42 -22.42
N THR A 642 5.36 -27.56 -22.85
CA THR A 642 5.53 -26.11 -22.86
C THR A 642 4.57 -25.48 -21.83
N GLN A 643 5.01 -24.46 -21.10
CA GLN A 643 4.15 -23.72 -20.18
C GLN A 643 2.88 -23.22 -20.88
N ALA A 644 1.72 -23.40 -20.25
CA ALA A 644 0.43 -23.01 -20.81
C ALA A 644 0.40 -21.51 -21.14
N HIS A 645 1.05 -20.66 -20.34
CA HIS A 645 1.20 -19.22 -20.58
C HIS A 645 1.76 -18.92 -21.99
N LYS A 646 2.85 -19.60 -22.37
CA LYS A 646 3.52 -19.45 -23.68
C LYS A 646 2.66 -19.89 -24.87
N ARG A 647 1.61 -20.68 -24.64
CA ARG A 647 0.69 -21.18 -25.68
C ARG A 647 -0.72 -20.59 -25.59
N TRP A 648 -1.05 -19.86 -24.53
CA TRP A 648 -2.42 -19.44 -24.25
C TRP A 648 -3.03 -18.60 -25.39
N ARG A 649 -2.23 -17.79 -26.08
CA ARG A 649 -2.73 -16.98 -27.21
C ARG A 649 -3.06 -17.80 -28.46
N THR A 650 -2.32 -18.88 -28.71
CA THR A 650 -2.47 -19.74 -29.89
C THR A 650 -3.43 -20.91 -29.67
N MET A 651 -3.77 -21.24 -28.42
CA MET A 651 -4.82 -22.20 -28.08
C MET A 651 -6.21 -21.66 -28.47
N SER A 652 -7.03 -22.51 -29.09
CA SER A 652 -8.44 -22.21 -29.36
C SER A 652 -9.24 -22.14 -28.05
N MET A 653 -10.40 -21.49 -28.08
CA MET A 653 -11.29 -21.46 -26.92
C MET A 653 -11.77 -22.86 -26.52
N GLU A 654 -11.91 -23.79 -27.48
CA GLU A 654 -12.23 -25.19 -27.19
C GLU A 654 -11.12 -25.89 -26.40
N GLN A 655 -9.84 -25.65 -26.74
CA GLN A 655 -8.70 -26.18 -26.00
C GLN A 655 -8.63 -25.59 -24.58
N LYS A 656 -8.88 -24.28 -24.43
CA LYS A 656 -8.95 -23.61 -23.11
C LYS A 656 -10.09 -24.15 -22.24
N VAL A 657 -11.25 -24.40 -22.85
CA VAL A 657 -12.41 -25.04 -22.20
C VAL A 657 -12.09 -26.48 -21.79
N ALA A 658 -11.38 -27.26 -22.61
CA ALA A 658 -10.95 -28.61 -22.28
C ALA A 658 -9.97 -28.62 -21.09
N LEU A 659 -8.91 -27.81 -21.16
CA LEU A 659 -7.92 -27.62 -20.08
C LEU A 659 -8.59 -27.20 -18.77
N THR A 660 -9.51 -26.23 -18.83
CA THR A 660 -10.25 -25.73 -17.65
C THR A 660 -11.13 -26.81 -17.02
N LYS A 661 -11.80 -27.65 -17.84
CA LYS A 661 -12.57 -28.81 -17.36
C LYS A 661 -11.67 -29.91 -16.78
N GLN A 662 -10.47 -30.10 -17.32
CA GLN A 662 -9.48 -31.04 -16.80
C GLN A 662 -9.00 -30.59 -15.42
N ILE A 663 -8.65 -29.31 -15.24
CA ILE A 663 -8.26 -28.74 -13.94
C ILE A 663 -9.42 -28.81 -12.92
N ALA A 664 -10.66 -28.51 -13.30
CA ALA A 664 -11.82 -28.70 -12.42
C ALA A 664 -11.99 -30.17 -11.98
N THR A 665 -11.65 -31.12 -12.85
CA THR A 665 -11.69 -32.56 -12.52
C THR A 665 -10.53 -32.94 -11.59
N PHE A 666 -9.32 -32.46 -11.85
CA PHE A 666 -8.15 -32.63 -10.97
C PHE A 666 -8.37 -32.05 -9.57
N GLN A 667 -8.97 -30.86 -9.46
CA GLN A 667 -9.30 -30.26 -8.16
C GLN A 667 -10.27 -31.14 -7.35
N VAL A 668 -11.23 -31.79 -8.00
CA VAL A 668 -12.12 -32.76 -7.35
C VAL A 668 -11.37 -34.04 -6.96
N GLU A 669 -10.36 -34.48 -7.71
CA GLU A 669 -9.52 -35.61 -7.31
C GLU A 669 -8.67 -35.35 -6.06
N LEU A 670 -8.14 -34.12 -5.90
CA LEU A 670 -7.40 -33.68 -4.71
C LEU A 670 -8.28 -33.63 -3.44
N LEU A 671 -9.56 -33.29 -3.61
CA LEU A 671 -10.56 -33.21 -2.54
C LEU A 671 -11.24 -34.56 -2.25
N GLY A 672 -11.17 -35.50 -3.20
CA GLY A 672 -11.45 -36.93 -3.03
C GLY A 672 -12.83 -37.32 -2.49
N PRO A 673 -13.95 -36.85 -3.07
CA PRO A 673 -15.28 -37.11 -2.55
C PRO A 673 -15.59 -38.60 -2.65
N GLY A 674 -15.80 -39.26 -1.52
CA GLY A 674 -16.07 -40.70 -1.45
C GLY A 674 -14.85 -41.62 -1.65
N LYS A 675 -13.63 -41.08 -1.82
CA LYS A 675 -12.38 -41.88 -1.84
C LYS A 675 -11.88 -42.10 -0.39
N PRO A 676 -11.83 -43.34 0.15
CA PRO A 676 -11.29 -43.59 1.48
C PRO A 676 -9.80 -43.27 1.54
N GLY A 677 -9.42 -42.30 2.37
CA GLY A 677 -8.03 -41.85 2.55
C GLY A 677 -7.68 -40.51 1.87
N SER A 678 -8.59 -39.92 1.09
CA SER A 678 -8.39 -38.60 0.47
C SER A 678 -9.01 -37.43 1.23
N ILE A 679 -9.84 -37.73 2.24
CA ILE A 679 -10.38 -36.76 3.18
C ILE A 679 -9.53 -36.76 4.45
N PHE A 680 -9.16 -35.56 4.89
CA PHE A 680 -8.32 -35.32 6.06
C PHE A 680 -9.12 -34.64 7.19
N SER A 681 -8.45 -34.44 8.32
CA SER A 681 -9.01 -33.85 9.54
C SER A 681 -7.98 -32.85 10.07
N GLY A 682 -8.33 -31.56 10.05
CA GLY A 682 -7.39 -30.47 10.34
C GLY A 682 -6.62 -29.94 9.13
N ILE A 683 -6.03 -28.77 9.30
CA ILE A 683 -5.47 -27.87 8.28
C ILE A 683 -3.95 -27.81 8.46
N GLY A 684 -3.18 -28.01 7.40
CA GLY A 684 -1.71 -28.05 7.45
C GLY A 684 -1.10 -28.65 6.19
N THR A 685 0.23 -28.70 6.09
CA THR A 685 0.89 -29.39 4.96
C THR A 685 1.00 -30.90 5.22
N LEU A 686 1.02 -31.71 4.16
CA LEU A 686 1.17 -33.16 4.30
C LEU A 686 2.56 -33.51 4.85
N SER A 687 2.63 -34.41 5.83
CA SER A 687 3.90 -34.81 6.45
C SER A 687 4.17 -36.32 6.31
N LEU A 688 5.43 -36.67 6.00
CA LEU A 688 5.91 -38.05 6.05
C LEU A 688 6.09 -38.49 7.52
N PRO A 689 5.68 -39.72 7.90
CA PRO A 689 6.00 -40.27 9.22
C PRO A 689 7.52 -40.27 9.48
N GLN A 690 7.94 -39.90 10.69
CA GLN A 690 9.35 -39.97 11.07
C GLN A 690 9.86 -41.42 10.99
N PHE A 691 10.94 -41.63 10.24
CA PHE A 691 11.70 -42.87 10.28
C PHE A 691 12.50 -42.96 11.58
N SER A 692 11.84 -43.37 12.66
CA SER A 692 12.53 -43.92 13.83
C SER A 692 13.38 -45.11 13.37
N GLN A 693 14.70 -45.03 13.52
CA GLN A 693 15.59 -46.17 13.31
C GLN A 693 15.43 -47.25 14.40
N ALA A 694 14.69 -46.95 15.48
CA ALA A 694 14.31 -47.92 16.50
C ALA A 694 12.91 -48.53 16.21
N ASN A 695 12.86 -49.87 16.30
CA ASN A 695 11.69 -50.76 16.24
C ASN A 695 10.99 -50.92 14.87
N ASN A 696 11.34 -52.02 14.21
CA ASN A 696 10.80 -52.48 12.92
C ASN A 696 9.41 -53.13 13.06
N THR A 697 8.40 -52.34 13.44
CA THR A 697 6.98 -52.75 13.55
C THR A 697 6.09 -51.87 12.67
N GLN A 698 5.10 -52.48 12.00
CA GLN A 698 4.31 -51.88 10.93
C GLN A 698 3.36 -50.75 11.39
N ALA A 699 3.92 -49.57 11.68
CA ALA A 699 3.14 -48.33 11.73
C ALA A 699 2.59 -48.00 10.33
N SER A 700 1.38 -47.43 10.27
CA SER A 700 0.67 -47.23 9.00
C SER A 700 1.35 -46.21 8.10
N LYS A 701 1.46 -46.52 6.79
CA LYS A 701 1.91 -45.61 5.71
C LYS A 701 0.96 -44.41 5.44
N LYS A 702 0.17 -43.97 6.42
CA LYS A 702 -0.85 -42.94 6.20
C LYS A 702 -0.23 -41.55 6.39
N VAL A 703 -0.15 -40.79 5.31
CA VAL A 703 0.19 -39.36 5.31
C VAL A 703 -0.89 -38.59 6.08
N VAL A 704 -0.50 -37.59 6.87
CA VAL A 704 -1.40 -36.75 7.68
C VAL A 704 -1.00 -35.28 7.58
N PRO A 705 -1.91 -34.32 7.87
CA PRO A 705 -1.55 -32.92 8.05
C PRO A 705 -0.59 -32.79 9.25
N GLY A 706 0.56 -32.16 9.02
CA GLY A 706 1.45 -31.65 10.04
C GLY A 706 1.38 -30.12 10.11
N PRO A 707 2.45 -29.43 10.53
CA PRO A 707 2.53 -27.97 10.49
C PRO A 707 2.21 -27.39 9.11
N LEU A 708 1.65 -26.19 9.09
CA LEU A 708 1.35 -25.42 7.89
C LEU A 708 2.62 -24.71 7.43
N VAL A 709 3.28 -25.25 6.40
CA VAL A 709 4.32 -24.54 5.66
C VAL A 709 3.65 -23.70 4.58
N SER A 710 3.36 -22.45 4.93
CA SER A 710 2.81 -21.44 4.00
C SER A 710 3.55 -20.13 4.19
N TYR A 711 3.64 -19.33 3.13
CA TYR A 711 4.52 -18.16 3.02
C TYR A 711 4.34 -17.15 4.16
N GLU A 712 3.10 -16.97 4.61
CA GLU A 712 2.69 -16.08 5.69
C GLU A 712 3.38 -16.38 7.02
N PHE A 713 3.79 -17.64 7.25
CA PHE A 713 4.38 -18.13 8.51
C PHE A 713 5.92 -18.09 8.55
N PHE A 714 6.60 -17.76 7.44
CA PHE A 714 8.08 -17.77 7.40
C PHE A 714 8.71 -16.63 6.59
N MET A 715 7.90 -15.68 6.07
CA MET A 715 8.42 -14.47 5.42
C MET A 715 8.96 -13.47 6.46
N GLY A 716 10.24 -13.10 6.36
CA GLY A 716 10.85 -12.05 7.18
C GLY A 716 10.77 -12.32 8.69
N ASP A 717 10.52 -11.27 9.48
CA ASP A 717 10.36 -11.33 10.95
C ASP A 717 9.33 -12.37 11.43
N HIS A 718 8.39 -12.82 10.59
CA HIS A 718 7.32 -13.76 11.00
C HIS A 718 7.87 -15.11 11.49
N LEU A 719 9.07 -15.48 11.05
CA LEU A 719 9.73 -16.72 11.45
C LEU A 719 10.14 -16.75 12.93
N ASP A 720 10.34 -15.57 13.54
CA ASP A 720 10.75 -15.41 14.94
C ASP A 720 9.55 -15.20 15.90
N TYR A 721 8.30 -15.28 15.40
CA TYR A 721 7.10 -15.08 16.23
C TYR A 721 6.69 -16.36 16.97
N ASP A 722 6.34 -16.24 18.25
CA ASP A 722 5.82 -17.36 19.07
C ASP A 722 4.34 -17.62 18.73
N ILE A 723 4.12 -18.37 17.65
CA ILE A 723 2.81 -18.68 17.08
C ILE A 723 2.64 -20.19 16.83
N PRO A 724 1.41 -20.74 16.92
CA PRO A 724 1.16 -22.14 16.58
C PRO A 724 1.21 -22.32 15.05
N HIS A 725 2.17 -23.08 14.53
CA HIS A 725 2.21 -23.47 13.11
C HIS A 725 1.23 -24.60 12.74
N GLY A 726 0.31 -25.00 13.63
CA GLY A 726 -0.64 -26.10 13.40
C GLY A 726 -0.03 -27.51 13.53
N PRO A 727 -0.73 -28.56 13.05
CA PRO A 727 -1.97 -28.51 12.27
C PRO A 727 -3.13 -27.88 13.05
N PHE A 728 -3.90 -27.01 12.39
CA PHE A 728 -5.06 -26.35 12.99
C PHE A 728 -6.29 -27.24 12.90
N TRP A 729 -7.20 -27.19 13.88
CA TRP A 729 -8.38 -28.06 13.88
C TRP A 729 -9.60 -27.43 13.20
N SER A 730 -9.61 -26.12 12.99
CA SER A 730 -10.66 -25.40 12.26
C SER A 730 -10.16 -24.15 11.53
N SER A 731 -10.97 -23.66 10.61
CA SER A 731 -10.78 -22.35 9.95
C SER A 731 -10.67 -21.19 10.96
N HIS A 732 -11.33 -21.28 12.11
CA HIS A 732 -11.25 -20.27 13.17
C HIS A 732 -9.85 -20.20 13.76
N ASP A 733 -9.27 -21.34 14.15
CA ASP A 733 -7.91 -21.40 14.72
C ASP A 733 -6.86 -20.90 13.71
N TRP A 734 -6.98 -21.37 12.45
CA TRP A 734 -6.05 -21.03 11.37
C TRP A 734 -6.07 -19.54 11.04
N LEU A 735 -7.26 -18.98 10.75
CA LEU A 735 -7.39 -17.59 10.33
C LEU A 735 -7.21 -16.60 11.50
N SER A 736 -7.52 -17.00 12.74
CA SER A 736 -7.11 -16.24 13.94
C SER A 736 -5.59 -16.16 14.05
N THR A 737 -4.87 -17.25 13.74
CA THR A 737 -3.41 -17.26 13.78
C THR A 737 -2.81 -16.38 12.69
N VAL A 738 -3.32 -16.45 11.45
CA VAL A 738 -2.87 -15.55 10.36
C VAL A 738 -3.11 -14.07 10.72
N LEU A 739 -4.28 -13.73 11.27
CA LEU A 739 -4.55 -12.38 11.76
C LEU A 739 -3.61 -11.97 12.90
N ASN A 740 -3.27 -12.88 13.82
CA ASN A 740 -2.30 -12.61 14.88
C ASN A 740 -0.88 -12.35 14.35
N ILE A 741 -0.47 -12.95 13.21
CA ILE A 741 0.78 -12.59 12.53
C ILE A 741 0.72 -11.13 12.08
N THR A 742 -0.36 -10.71 11.41
CA THR A 742 -0.57 -9.32 10.98
C THR A 742 -0.54 -8.35 12.19
N LEU A 743 -1.14 -8.75 13.32
CA LEU A 743 -1.14 -7.95 14.55
C LEU A 743 0.26 -7.85 15.17
N LEU A 744 1.00 -8.95 15.32
CA LEU A 744 2.36 -8.94 15.84
C LEU A 744 3.29 -8.12 14.96
N HIS A 745 3.21 -8.29 13.63
CA HIS A 745 4.03 -7.56 12.67
C HIS A 745 3.82 -6.04 12.75
N ASN A 746 2.56 -5.59 12.68
CA ASN A 746 2.26 -4.16 12.69
C ASN A 746 2.44 -3.53 14.09
N THR A 747 2.27 -4.30 15.17
CA THR A 747 2.65 -3.83 16.53
C THR A 747 4.17 -3.66 16.61
N ALA A 748 4.95 -4.61 16.10
CA ALA A 748 6.40 -4.50 16.02
C ALA A 748 6.86 -3.37 15.09
N ILE A 749 6.08 -2.96 14.09
CA ILE A 749 6.32 -1.72 13.34
C ILE A 749 6.08 -0.49 14.22
N LEU A 750 4.92 -0.39 14.90
CA LEU A 750 4.63 0.73 15.81
C LEU A 750 5.67 0.90 16.92
N ASP A 751 6.14 -0.20 17.51
CA ASP A 751 7.15 -0.18 18.60
C ASP A 751 8.56 0.17 18.09
N LYS A 752 8.85 -0.03 16.78
CA LYS A 752 10.17 0.22 16.17
C LYS A 752 10.25 1.56 15.43
N THR A 753 9.16 2.08 14.87
CA THR A 753 9.20 3.24 13.94
C THR A 753 8.91 4.57 14.64
N GLU A 754 9.72 5.58 14.32
CA GLU A 754 9.48 6.97 14.73
C GLU A 754 8.68 7.76 13.67
N ASP A 755 8.47 7.20 12.47
CA ASP A 755 7.78 7.85 11.35
C ASP A 755 6.25 7.87 11.57
N GLU A 756 5.60 9.02 11.36
CA GLU A 756 4.15 9.17 11.60
C GLU A 756 3.31 8.57 10.47
N ASP A 757 3.82 8.51 9.24
CA ASP A 757 3.10 7.90 8.11
C ASP A 757 3.14 6.36 8.23
N GLU A 758 4.31 5.78 8.55
CA GLU A 758 4.42 4.34 8.87
C GLU A 758 3.57 3.97 10.12
N LYS A 759 3.38 4.90 11.08
CA LYS A 759 2.45 4.71 12.21
C LYS A 759 0.98 4.79 11.79
N GLU A 760 0.57 5.72 10.92
CA GLU A 760 -0.81 5.79 10.47
C GLU A 760 -1.21 4.52 9.70
N ASP A 761 -0.35 4.03 8.79
CA ASP A 761 -0.63 2.82 8.04
C ASP A 761 -0.60 1.56 8.93
N ALA A 762 0.40 1.39 9.79
CA ALA A 762 0.41 0.28 10.76
C ALA A 762 -0.79 0.33 11.71
N THR A 763 -1.23 1.52 12.14
CA THR A 763 -2.44 1.70 12.97
C THR A 763 -3.71 1.36 12.19
N ASN A 764 -3.82 1.76 10.92
CA ASN A 764 -4.96 1.40 10.06
C ASN A 764 -5.03 -0.12 9.83
N ILE A 765 -3.89 -0.77 9.58
CA ILE A 765 -3.79 -2.23 9.37
C ILE A 765 -4.10 -2.97 10.69
N LEU A 766 -3.56 -2.53 11.83
CA LEU A 766 -3.91 -3.07 13.15
C LEU A 766 -5.41 -2.94 13.43
N PHE A 767 -6.00 -1.79 13.16
CA PHE A 767 -7.44 -1.59 13.34
C PHE A 767 -8.26 -2.53 12.45
N ALA A 768 -7.87 -2.70 11.18
CA ALA A 768 -8.55 -3.62 10.26
C ALA A 768 -8.40 -5.09 10.68
N ALA A 769 -7.20 -5.53 11.06
CA ALA A 769 -6.94 -6.89 11.54
C ALA A 769 -7.66 -7.18 12.87
N GLN A 770 -7.65 -6.25 13.83
CA GLN A 770 -8.47 -6.34 15.05
C GLN A 770 -9.96 -6.40 14.73
N LYS A 771 -10.43 -5.65 13.72
CA LYS A 771 -11.83 -5.65 13.30
C LYS A 771 -12.22 -7.00 12.69
N LEU A 772 -11.41 -7.55 11.79
CA LEU A 772 -11.59 -8.90 11.27
C LEU A 772 -11.58 -9.93 12.39
N LEU A 773 -10.63 -9.87 13.33
CA LEU A 773 -10.57 -10.77 14.49
C LEU A 773 -11.82 -10.65 15.39
N SER A 774 -12.42 -9.46 15.52
CA SER A 774 -13.70 -9.29 16.24
C SER A 774 -14.89 -9.91 15.50
N LEU A 775 -14.81 -10.01 14.17
CA LEU A 775 -15.83 -10.56 13.28
C LEU A 775 -15.63 -12.06 13.00
N ILE A 776 -14.47 -12.65 13.29
CA ILE A 776 -14.15 -14.05 12.95
C ILE A 776 -15.15 -15.03 13.55
N ASN A 777 -15.58 -14.80 14.80
CA ASN A 777 -16.58 -15.62 15.48
C ASN A 777 -17.98 -15.59 14.80
N LYS A 778 -18.25 -14.59 13.94
CA LYS A 778 -19.51 -14.49 13.17
C LYS A 778 -19.47 -15.29 11.87
N VAL A 779 -18.29 -15.40 11.24
CA VAL A 779 -18.09 -16.03 9.91
C VAL A 779 -17.58 -17.47 10.04
N PHE A 780 -16.73 -17.69 11.04
CA PHE A 780 -16.13 -18.97 11.42
C PHE A 780 -16.34 -19.18 12.93
N PRO A 781 -17.53 -19.59 13.38
CA PRO A 781 -17.75 -19.89 14.80
C PRO A 781 -16.81 -21.02 15.26
N PRO A 782 -16.23 -20.96 16.47
CA PRO A 782 -15.28 -21.96 16.95
C PRO A 782 -15.94 -23.36 17.07
N PRO A 783 -15.20 -24.44 16.79
CA PRO A 783 -15.73 -25.80 16.76
C PRO A 783 -16.11 -26.28 18.17
N LEU A 784 -17.32 -26.87 18.31
CA LEU A 784 -17.80 -27.34 19.62
C LEU A 784 -17.24 -28.70 20.06
N ASP A 785 -16.92 -29.60 19.12
CA ASP A 785 -16.55 -31.00 19.45
C ASP A 785 -15.77 -31.76 18.33
N LYS A 786 -15.60 -31.16 17.14
CA LYS A 786 -15.06 -31.87 15.96
C LYS A 786 -14.16 -30.97 15.12
N SER A 787 -13.04 -31.54 14.68
CA SER A 787 -12.16 -30.97 13.67
C SER A 787 -12.90 -30.77 12.34
N GLU A 788 -12.53 -29.73 11.61
CA GLU A 788 -13.06 -29.46 10.27
C GLU A 788 -12.57 -30.50 9.25
N THR A 789 -13.47 -30.84 8.33
CA THR A 789 -13.19 -31.76 7.21
C THR A 789 -12.38 -31.01 6.15
N THR A 790 -11.24 -31.58 5.74
CA THR A 790 -10.27 -30.91 4.87
C THR A 790 -9.83 -31.79 3.70
N GLY A 791 -9.32 -31.15 2.64
CA GLY A 791 -8.82 -31.79 1.42
C GLY A 791 -7.62 -31.01 0.85
N LEU A 792 -6.85 -31.63 -0.04
CA LEU A 792 -5.65 -31.00 -0.60
C LEU A 792 -6.03 -29.88 -1.61
N TYR A 793 -5.40 -28.71 -1.52
CA TYR A 793 -5.74 -27.55 -2.35
C TYR A 793 -4.49 -26.87 -2.92
N HIS A 794 -4.36 -26.86 -4.25
CA HIS A 794 -3.27 -26.20 -4.98
C HIS A 794 -3.63 -24.73 -5.21
N HIS A 795 -3.17 -23.86 -4.31
CA HIS A 795 -3.52 -22.44 -4.31
C HIS A 795 -2.83 -21.66 -5.44
N ASP A 796 -1.58 -21.99 -5.77
CA ASP A 796 -0.75 -21.23 -6.73
C ASP A 796 -0.82 -21.79 -8.17
N LEU A 797 -2.02 -22.06 -8.66
CA LEU A 797 -2.22 -22.65 -9.97
C LEU A 797 -2.21 -21.60 -11.10
N HIS A 798 -1.02 -21.10 -11.42
CA HIS A 798 -0.75 -20.18 -12.53
C HIS A 798 -0.45 -20.87 -13.87
N LEU A 799 -0.64 -20.16 -15.00
CA LEU A 799 -0.34 -20.66 -16.36
C LEU A 799 1.14 -21.00 -16.61
N ASN A 800 2.06 -20.55 -15.76
CA ASN A 800 3.48 -20.92 -15.81
C ASN A 800 3.75 -22.29 -15.18
N ASN A 801 2.88 -22.73 -14.26
CA ASN A 801 3.01 -23.96 -13.48
C ASN A 801 2.26 -25.15 -14.11
N ILE A 802 1.52 -24.90 -15.21
CA ILE A 802 0.85 -25.92 -16.02
C ILE A 802 1.67 -26.13 -17.30
N LEU A 803 2.13 -27.36 -17.58
CA LEU A 803 2.71 -27.73 -18.87
C LEU A 803 1.65 -28.37 -19.77
N VAL A 804 1.71 -28.08 -21.07
CA VAL A 804 0.85 -28.67 -22.11
C VAL A 804 1.66 -29.17 -23.30
N ASN A 805 1.08 -30.10 -24.06
CA ASN A 805 1.62 -30.62 -25.32
C ASN A 805 1.17 -29.79 -26.54
N ASP A 806 1.47 -30.29 -27.75
CA ASP A 806 1.08 -29.62 -29.00
C ASP A 806 -0.43 -29.57 -29.27
N THR A 807 -1.20 -30.51 -28.72
CA THR A 807 -2.67 -30.54 -28.77
C THR A 807 -3.34 -29.70 -27.69
N GLY A 808 -2.58 -29.13 -26.75
CA GLY A 808 -3.08 -28.28 -25.65
C GLY A 808 -3.59 -29.06 -24.43
N GLU A 809 -3.29 -30.36 -24.35
CA GLU A 809 -3.60 -31.23 -23.22
C GLU A 809 -2.52 -31.11 -22.13
N ILE A 810 -2.90 -31.22 -20.86
CA ILE A 810 -1.97 -31.05 -19.73
C ILE A 810 -0.99 -32.23 -19.65
N THR A 811 0.31 -31.94 -19.73
CA THR A 811 1.39 -32.93 -19.56
C THR A 811 2.01 -32.91 -18.17
N ALA A 812 1.90 -31.80 -17.43
CA ALA A 812 2.30 -31.71 -16.03
C ALA A 812 1.59 -30.57 -15.30
N ILE A 813 1.42 -30.73 -13.99
CA ILE A 813 1.26 -29.62 -13.04
C ILE A 813 2.50 -29.61 -12.15
N LEU A 814 3.14 -28.44 -12.06
CA LEU A 814 4.37 -28.17 -11.33
C LEU A 814 4.06 -27.36 -10.05
N ASP A 815 5.12 -27.00 -9.34
CA ASP A 815 5.11 -26.08 -8.20
C ASP A 815 4.19 -26.52 -7.05
N TRP A 816 4.52 -27.67 -6.46
CA TRP A 816 3.77 -28.26 -5.33
C TRP A 816 4.33 -27.85 -3.96
N GLU A 817 5.19 -26.83 -3.90
CA GLU A 817 5.68 -26.30 -2.63
C GLU A 817 4.57 -25.56 -1.87
N CYS A 818 4.61 -25.62 -0.54
CA CYS A 818 3.60 -25.05 0.36
C CYS A 818 2.14 -25.54 0.16
N VAL A 819 1.87 -26.44 -0.82
CA VAL A 819 0.54 -26.96 -1.10
C VAL A 819 -0.01 -27.70 0.12
N SER A 820 -1.18 -27.23 0.55
CA SER A 820 -1.71 -27.47 1.90
C SER A 820 -3.06 -28.18 1.86
N VAL A 821 -3.34 -28.92 2.93
CA VAL A 821 -4.64 -29.51 3.23
C VAL A 821 -5.49 -28.43 3.89
N LEU A 822 -6.55 -28.00 3.22
CA LEU A 822 -7.37 -26.84 3.57
C LEU A 822 -8.86 -27.21 3.75
N PRO A 823 -9.66 -26.35 4.41
CA PRO A 823 -11.10 -26.53 4.55
C PRO A 823 -11.84 -26.72 3.22
N LEU A 824 -12.84 -27.58 3.19
CA LEU A 824 -13.61 -27.86 1.96
C LEU A 824 -14.33 -26.64 1.36
N TRP A 825 -14.50 -25.54 2.09
CA TRP A 825 -15.05 -24.30 1.52
C TRP A 825 -14.06 -23.56 0.61
N MET A 826 -12.74 -23.72 0.81
CA MET A 826 -11.70 -23.17 -0.08
C MET A 826 -11.80 -23.72 -1.51
N ALA A 827 -12.32 -24.95 -1.66
CA ALA A 827 -12.57 -25.58 -2.97
C ALA A 827 -13.49 -24.77 -3.90
N THR A 828 -14.25 -23.82 -3.36
CA THR A 828 -15.17 -22.96 -4.14
C THR A 828 -14.50 -21.74 -4.77
N MET A 829 -13.24 -21.45 -4.41
CA MET A 829 -12.42 -20.43 -5.07
C MET A 829 -12.05 -20.83 -6.50
N VAL A 830 -11.79 -19.84 -7.35
CA VAL A 830 -11.25 -20.06 -8.70
C VAL A 830 -9.72 -20.21 -8.66
N PRO A 831 -9.13 -21.08 -9.49
CA PRO A 831 -7.68 -21.16 -9.65
C PRO A 831 -7.08 -19.83 -10.10
N LYS A 832 -5.83 -19.55 -9.71
CA LYS A 832 -5.17 -18.26 -9.97
C LYS A 832 -5.15 -17.82 -11.44
N PHE A 833 -5.04 -18.74 -12.40
CA PHE A 833 -5.14 -18.39 -13.84
C PHE A 833 -6.53 -17.92 -14.32
N LEU A 834 -7.56 -17.97 -13.46
CA LEU A 834 -8.91 -17.47 -13.72
C LEU A 834 -9.30 -16.30 -12.80
N ASP A 835 -8.40 -15.88 -11.90
CA ASP A 835 -8.60 -14.85 -10.87
C ASP A 835 -8.37 -13.43 -11.42
N GLU A 836 -8.97 -13.17 -12.60
CA GLU A 836 -8.82 -11.94 -13.39
C GLU A 836 -10.04 -11.00 -13.25
N PRO A 837 -9.90 -9.70 -13.57
CA PRO A 837 -11.01 -8.75 -13.60
C PRO A 837 -12.16 -9.19 -14.51
N VAL A 838 -13.41 -9.08 -14.01
CA VAL A 838 -14.60 -9.57 -14.72
C VAL A 838 -14.91 -8.71 -15.94
N ARG A 839 -14.96 -9.34 -17.12
CA ARG A 839 -15.36 -8.74 -18.40
C ARG A 839 -16.32 -9.65 -19.16
N GLU A 840 -17.58 -9.23 -19.24
CA GLU A 840 -18.63 -9.98 -19.95
C GLU A 840 -18.62 -9.78 -21.46
N GLU A 841 -18.19 -8.62 -21.96
CA GLU A 841 -18.18 -8.29 -23.40
C GLU A 841 -16.83 -8.61 -24.05
N GLU A 842 -16.86 -9.33 -25.18
CA GLU A 842 -15.66 -9.65 -25.96
C GLU A 842 -15.01 -8.36 -26.52
N PRO A 843 -13.70 -8.13 -26.31
CA PRO A 843 -13.04 -6.94 -26.83
C PRO A 843 -13.02 -6.96 -28.37
N GLN A 844 -13.79 -6.07 -28.99
CA GLN A 844 -13.82 -5.92 -30.45
C GLN A 844 -12.44 -5.49 -30.97
N ARG A 845 -11.69 -6.42 -31.58
CA ARG A 845 -10.29 -6.27 -31.99
C ARG A 845 -10.02 -4.96 -32.74
N ASP A 846 -10.93 -4.53 -33.60
CA ASP A 846 -10.74 -3.35 -34.47
C ASP A 846 -10.89 -2.00 -33.74
N LEU A 847 -11.42 -1.98 -32.51
CA LEU A 847 -11.42 -0.77 -31.66
C LEU A 847 -10.07 -0.52 -30.97
N TYR A 848 -9.17 -1.51 -30.96
CA TYR A 848 -7.84 -1.41 -30.36
C TYR A 848 -6.82 -0.97 -31.40
N MET A 849 -5.90 -0.08 -30.99
CA MET A 849 -4.81 0.35 -31.85
C MET A 849 -4.00 -0.84 -32.34
N ASP A 850 -3.73 -0.86 -33.65
CA ASP A 850 -2.67 -1.68 -34.22
C ASP A 850 -1.31 -1.28 -33.63
N LEU A 851 -0.40 -2.25 -33.58
CA LEU A 851 1.00 -1.98 -33.29
C LEU A 851 1.52 -0.99 -34.33
N THR A 852 2.15 0.10 -33.87
CA THR A 852 2.89 0.95 -34.79
C THR A 852 3.99 0.13 -35.47
N PRO A 853 4.44 0.48 -36.70
CA PRO A 853 5.53 -0.25 -37.37
C PRO A 853 6.80 -0.37 -36.52
N MET A 854 7.00 0.57 -35.59
CA MET A 854 8.11 0.59 -34.64
C MET A 854 7.93 -0.38 -33.47
N GLU A 855 6.69 -0.62 -33.02
CA GLU A 855 6.40 -1.65 -32.01
C GLU A 855 6.43 -3.05 -32.62
N ALA A 856 5.91 -3.21 -33.84
CA ALA A 856 5.94 -4.48 -34.57
C ALA A 856 7.37 -4.93 -34.90
N ALA A 857 8.23 -4.03 -35.40
CA ALA A 857 9.65 -4.33 -35.61
C ALA A 857 10.36 -4.75 -34.30
N ALA A 858 10.06 -4.07 -33.21
CA ALA A 858 10.58 -4.35 -31.88
C ALA A 858 9.89 -5.56 -31.18
N ILE A 859 9.06 -6.32 -31.90
CA ILE A 859 8.54 -7.64 -31.53
C ILE A 859 9.12 -8.73 -32.44
N SER A 860 9.50 -8.40 -33.69
CA SER A 860 10.24 -9.31 -34.57
C SER A 860 11.74 -9.40 -34.23
N ASP A 861 12.34 -8.35 -33.66
CA ASP A 861 13.76 -8.32 -33.28
C ASP A 861 14.04 -8.89 -31.87
N SER A 862 13.03 -9.19 -31.06
CA SER A 862 13.22 -9.72 -29.71
C SER A 862 13.55 -11.22 -29.74
N ASN A 863 14.83 -11.56 -29.60
CA ASN A 863 15.32 -12.94 -29.33
C ASN A 863 14.96 -13.44 -27.90
N ASP A 864 13.86 -12.95 -27.34
CA ASP A 864 13.33 -13.35 -26.04
C ASP A 864 12.46 -14.61 -26.22
N PRO A 865 12.86 -15.78 -25.71
CA PRO A 865 12.13 -17.05 -25.88
C PRO A 865 10.82 -17.13 -25.08
N ASP A 866 10.46 -16.06 -24.38
CA ASP A 866 9.24 -15.91 -23.60
C ASP A 866 8.29 -14.86 -24.20
N HIS A 867 8.72 -14.13 -25.25
CA HIS A 867 7.90 -13.09 -25.88
C HIS A 867 6.76 -13.67 -26.74
N LEU A 868 5.53 -13.55 -26.24
CA LEU A 868 4.30 -13.92 -26.95
C LEU A 868 3.99 -13.01 -28.16
N ASP A 869 3.60 -13.59 -29.30
CA ASP A 869 3.11 -12.83 -30.45
C ASP A 869 1.86 -12.00 -30.09
N ASN A 870 1.83 -10.77 -30.59
CA ASN A 870 0.81 -9.76 -30.37
C ASN A 870 -0.14 -9.60 -31.59
N GLU A 871 -0.09 -10.46 -32.61
CA GLU A 871 -1.04 -10.51 -33.75
C GLU A 871 -1.29 -9.15 -34.47
N GLY A 872 -0.36 -8.19 -34.40
CA GLY A 872 -0.55 -6.83 -34.93
C GLY A 872 -1.30 -5.85 -34.01
N LYS A 873 -1.70 -6.19 -32.78
CA LYS A 873 -2.44 -5.31 -31.83
C LYS A 873 -1.65 -4.98 -30.56
N ASN A 874 -2.00 -3.86 -29.91
CA ASN A 874 -1.37 -3.44 -28.67
C ASN A 874 -1.65 -4.41 -27.48
N GLN A 875 -0.83 -4.35 -26.43
CA GLN A 875 -0.98 -5.25 -25.25
C GLN A 875 -2.34 -5.12 -24.55
N LEU A 876 -2.98 -3.95 -24.59
CA LEU A 876 -4.28 -3.72 -23.94
C LEU A 876 -5.40 -4.59 -24.52
N TYR A 877 -5.35 -4.88 -25.83
CA TYR A 877 -6.25 -5.85 -26.45
C TYR A 877 -6.11 -7.25 -25.82
N PHE A 878 -4.88 -7.70 -25.56
CA PHE A 878 -4.62 -9.03 -24.98
C PHE A 878 -4.94 -9.11 -23.49
N ILE A 879 -4.75 -8.02 -22.73
CA ILE A 879 -5.20 -7.94 -21.33
C ILE A 879 -6.73 -8.07 -21.29
N HIS A 880 -7.46 -7.23 -22.05
CA HIS A 880 -8.91 -7.32 -22.10
C HIS A 880 -9.43 -8.65 -22.70
N ARG A 881 -8.68 -9.29 -23.61
CA ARG A 881 -9.01 -10.63 -24.12
C ARG A 881 -8.80 -11.70 -23.05
N MET A 882 -7.77 -11.58 -22.22
CA MET A 882 -7.52 -12.47 -21.08
C MET A 882 -8.60 -12.32 -20.01
N GLU A 883 -8.97 -11.09 -19.62
CA GLU A 883 -10.10 -10.79 -18.73
C GLU A 883 -11.41 -11.46 -19.21
N TYR A 884 -11.73 -11.33 -20.49
CA TYR A 884 -12.92 -11.94 -21.09
C TYR A 884 -12.83 -13.47 -21.15
N GLU A 885 -11.71 -14.01 -21.65
CA GLU A 885 -11.49 -15.46 -21.71
C GLU A 885 -11.58 -16.08 -20.30
N ALA A 886 -10.92 -15.48 -19.30
CA ALA A 886 -11.01 -15.89 -17.90
C ALA A 886 -12.45 -15.79 -17.37
N THR A 887 -13.20 -14.72 -17.68
CA THR A 887 -14.60 -14.55 -17.28
C THR A 887 -15.50 -15.67 -17.83
N GLN A 888 -15.32 -16.07 -19.10
CA GLN A 888 -16.10 -17.18 -19.67
C GLN A 888 -15.61 -18.54 -19.15
N LEU A 889 -14.31 -18.72 -18.93
CA LEU A 889 -13.73 -19.95 -18.39
C LEU A 889 -14.04 -20.14 -16.90
N GLN A 890 -14.19 -19.08 -16.10
CA GLN A 890 -14.71 -19.16 -14.73
C GLN A 890 -16.10 -19.81 -14.70
N LYS A 891 -16.99 -19.48 -15.66
CA LYS A 891 -18.33 -20.09 -15.75
C LYS A 891 -18.23 -21.57 -16.09
N VAL A 892 -17.35 -21.93 -17.02
CA VAL A 892 -17.06 -23.34 -17.38
C VAL A 892 -16.48 -24.12 -16.20
N TYR A 893 -15.54 -23.52 -15.45
CA TYR A 893 -14.94 -24.10 -14.25
C TYR A 893 -16.00 -24.32 -13.17
N LYS A 894 -16.75 -23.27 -12.80
CA LYS A 894 -17.81 -23.32 -11.77
C LYS A 894 -18.91 -24.32 -12.14
N ALA A 895 -19.36 -24.36 -13.39
CA ALA A 895 -20.35 -25.34 -13.86
C ALA A 895 -19.81 -26.79 -13.83
N ARG A 896 -18.56 -27.02 -14.26
CA ARG A 896 -17.94 -28.36 -14.19
C ARG A 896 -17.70 -28.80 -12.74
N LEU A 897 -17.37 -27.87 -11.85
CA LEU A 897 -17.18 -28.15 -10.44
C LEU A 897 -18.52 -28.48 -9.76
N GLN A 898 -19.62 -27.80 -10.12
CA GLN A 898 -20.99 -28.13 -9.70
C GLN A 898 -21.52 -29.45 -10.27
N GLU A 899 -21.05 -29.89 -11.45
CA GLU A 899 -21.36 -31.21 -12.02
C GLU A 899 -20.70 -32.35 -11.22
N LEU A 900 -19.49 -32.11 -10.70
CA LEU A 900 -18.65 -33.10 -10.02
C LEU A 900 -18.74 -33.06 -8.49
N TRP A 901 -19.26 -31.98 -7.90
CA TRP A 901 -19.27 -31.74 -6.45
C TRP A 901 -20.65 -31.28 -5.94
N PRO A 902 -21.13 -31.75 -4.77
CA PRO A 902 -22.46 -31.42 -4.27
C PRO A 902 -22.79 -29.93 -4.18
N GLU A 903 -23.94 -29.55 -4.73
CA GLU A 903 -24.42 -28.16 -4.85
C GLU A 903 -24.49 -27.41 -3.50
N SER A 904 -24.73 -28.13 -2.40
CA SER A 904 -24.76 -27.59 -1.03
C SER A 904 -23.46 -26.88 -0.64
N CYS A 905 -22.32 -27.31 -1.17
CA CYS A 905 -21.02 -26.73 -0.82
C CYS A 905 -20.78 -25.33 -1.40
N PHE A 906 -21.63 -24.86 -2.33
CA PHE A 906 -21.43 -23.56 -3.00
C PHE A 906 -22.31 -22.42 -2.44
N LYS A 907 -23.43 -22.73 -1.79
CA LYS A 907 -24.44 -21.73 -1.42
C LYS A 907 -24.07 -20.91 -0.17
N GLU A 908 -23.35 -21.51 0.78
CA GLU A 908 -23.14 -20.97 2.13
C GLU A 908 -21.74 -20.39 2.39
N ASN A 909 -20.85 -20.39 1.39
CA ASN A 909 -19.42 -20.12 1.59
C ASN A 909 -18.94 -18.75 1.08
N HIS A 910 -19.77 -17.95 0.41
CA HIS A 910 -19.35 -16.66 -0.17
C HIS A 910 -18.78 -15.70 0.88
N VAL A 911 -19.44 -15.50 2.03
CA VAL A 911 -18.93 -14.63 3.12
C VAL A 911 -17.58 -15.12 3.67
N LYS A 912 -17.30 -16.43 3.63
CA LYS A 912 -16.03 -17.02 4.08
C LYS A 912 -14.90 -16.72 3.11
N ILE A 913 -15.19 -16.76 1.79
CA ILE A 913 -14.23 -16.38 0.74
C ILE A 913 -13.95 -14.88 0.83
N ASP A 914 -14.98 -14.03 0.91
CA ASP A 914 -14.84 -12.59 1.07
C ASP A 914 -14.01 -12.23 2.32
N PHE A 915 -14.24 -12.92 3.45
CA PHE A 915 -13.48 -12.74 4.68
C PHE A 915 -12.03 -13.20 4.55
N PHE A 916 -11.77 -14.33 3.89
CA PHE A 916 -10.41 -14.80 3.60
C PHE A 916 -9.66 -13.81 2.71
N GLN A 917 -10.29 -13.33 1.62
CA GLN A 917 -9.75 -12.28 0.77
C GLN A 917 -9.53 -10.97 1.55
N ALA A 918 -10.39 -10.62 2.49
CA ALA A 918 -10.21 -9.45 3.35
C ALA A 918 -9.02 -9.57 4.33
N ILE A 919 -8.62 -10.78 4.72
CA ILE A 919 -7.33 -11.01 5.43
C ILE A 919 -6.16 -10.82 4.46
N SER A 920 -6.20 -11.47 3.29
CA SER A 920 -5.13 -11.36 2.27
C SER A 920 -4.93 -9.94 1.72
N LEU A 921 -5.96 -9.10 1.77
CA LEU A 921 -5.95 -7.68 1.36
C LEU A 921 -5.84 -6.71 2.55
N CYS A 922 -5.42 -7.19 3.73
CA CYS A 922 -5.19 -6.35 4.91
C CYS A 922 -3.82 -5.65 4.84
N ASP A 923 -3.53 -5.00 3.72
CA ASP A 923 -2.27 -4.32 3.38
C ASP A 923 -2.42 -2.78 3.23
N GLU A 924 -1.32 -2.06 3.06
CA GLU A 924 -1.27 -0.60 2.84
C GLU A 924 -2.24 -0.12 1.73
N MET A 925 -2.40 -0.90 0.66
CA MET A 925 -3.13 -0.48 -0.54
C MET A 925 -4.65 -0.71 -0.44
N TRP A 926 -5.08 -1.75 0.28
CA TRP A 926 -6.47 -2.19 0.34
C TRP A 926 -7.11 -2.11 1.73
N VAL A 927 -6.36 -1.78 2.79
CA VAL A 927 -6.90 -1.59 4.16
C VAL A 927 -8.10 -0.66 4.21
N GLY A 928 -8.09 0.43 3.43
CA GLY A 928 -9.21 1.37 3.31
C GLY A 928 -10.45 0.80 2.60
N GLN A 929 -10.35 -0.34 1.90
CA GLN A 929 -11.47 -1.10 1.35
C GLN A 929 -11.91 -2.20 2.32
N VAL A 930 -10.96 -2.95 2.89
CA VAL A 930 -11.19 -3.97 3.93
C VAL A 930 -11.95 -3.37 5.11
N ARG A 931 -11.52 -2.21 5.63
CA ARG A 931 -12.22 -1.49 6.70
C ARG A 931 -13.67 -1.15 6.32
N ARG A 932 -13.91 -0.65 5.09
CA ARG A 932 -15.28 -0.36 4.58
C ARG A 932 -16.12 -1.62 4.30
N TRP A 933 -15.52 -2.78 4.11
CA TRP A 933 -16.22 -4.06 4.01
C TRP A 933 -16.56 -4.61 5.41
N ALA A 934 -15.59 -4.67 6.33
CA ALA A 934 -15.79 -5.06 7.73
C ALA A 934 -16.78 -4.13 8.46
N GLU A 935 -16.70 -2.81 8.23
CA GLU A 935 -17.69 -1.83 8.70
C GLU A 935 -19.09 -2.10 8.14
N ARG A 936 -19.25 -2.65 6.93
CA ARG A 936 -20.58 -3.00 6.38
C ARG A 936 -21.13 -4.27 7.04
N LEU A 937 -20.30 -5.31 7.14
CA LEU A 937 -20.61 -6.58 7.83
C LEU A 937 -20.91 -6.38 9.33
N GLU A 938 -20.49 -5.26 9.92
CA GLU A 938 -20.91 -4.82 11.25
C GLU A 938 -22.18 -3.96 11.25
N LYS A 939 -22.32 -3.02 10.30
CA LYS A 939 -23.49 -2.12 10.20
C LYS A 939 -24.81 -2.82 9.86
N GLU A 940 -24.77 -4.09 9.50
CA GLU A 940 -25.91 -5.01 9.41
C GLU A 940 -26.49 -5.41 10.78
N MET A 941 -25.89 -4.99 11.91
CA MET A 941 -26.42 -5.20 13.27
C MET A 941 -26.61 -3.87 14.04
N ASP A 942 -27.77 -3.21 13.92
CA ASP A 942 -28.11 -1.99 14.71
C ASP A 942 -28.88 -2.31 16.01
N VAL A 943 -29.51 -3.49 16.08
CA VAL A 943 -30.44 -3.87 17.16
C VAL A 943 -30.13 -5.24 17.82
N PRO A 944 -28.91 -5.46 18.36
CA PRO A 944 -28.45 -6.78 18.82
C PRO A 944 -29.17 -7.38 20.05
N GLY A 945 -30.02 -6.61 20.74
CA GLY A 945 -30.80 -7.08 21.89
C GLY A 945 -32.05 -7.90 21.52
N PHE A 946 -33.00 -7.99 22.45
CA PHE A 946 -34.25 -8.72 22.29
C PHE A 946 -35.46 -7.79 22.09
N ALA A 947 -36.29 -8.08 21.09
CA ALA A 947 -37.46 -7.29 20.73
C ALA A 947 -38.79 -7.96 21.16
N LEU A 948 -39.79 -7.16 21.50
CA LEU A 948 -41.20 -7.56 21.68
C LEU A 948 -42.08 -6.68 20.79
N ILE A 949 -42.90 -7.32 19.94
CA ILE A 949 -43.65 -6.63 18.89
C ILE A 949 -45.11 -7.02 18.97
N THR A 950 -45.98 -6.06 19.23
CA THR A 950 -47.44 -6.27 19.23
C THR A 950 -48.04 -5.93 17.87
N GLY A 951 -49.07 -6.68 17.44
CA GLY A 951 -49.55 -6.64 16.06
C GLY A 951 -48.63 -7.38 15.08
N ALA A 952 -47.75 -8.25 15.61
CA ALA A 952 -46.73 -8.95 14.82
C ALA A 952 -47.32 -9.92 13.79
N GLY A 953 -48.59 -10.31 13.90
CA GLY A 953 -49.21 -11.29 13.02
C GLY A 953 -49.47 -10.78 11.60
N SER A 954 -49.39 -9.47 11.32
CA SER A 954 -49.62 -8.91 9.99
C SER A 954 -49.02 -7.51 9.75
N GLY A 955 -49.02 -7.06 8.50
CA GLY A 955 -48.79 -5.65 8.13
C GLY A 955 -47.45 -5.10 8.62
N ILE A 956 -47.47 -3.91 9.23
CA ILE A 956 -46.25 -3.25 9.70
C ILE A 956 -45.64 -3.98 10.90
N GLY A 957 -46.44 -4.61 11.76
CA GLY A 957 -45.91 -5.40 12.89
C GLY A 957 -45.13 -6.62 12.42
N ARG A 958 -45.67 -7.36 11.42
CA ARG A 958 -44.94 -8.44 10.73
C ARG A 958 -43.64 -7.93 10.12
N ALA A 959 -43.70 -6.82 9.37
CA ALA A 959 -42.51 -6.23 8.77
C ALA A 959 -41.47 -5.82 9.81
N CYS A 960 -41.87 -5.24 10.95
CA CYS A 960 -40.96 -4.94 12.06
C CYS A 960 -40.27 -6.21 12.57
N ALA A 961 -41.00 -7.31 12.77
CA ALA A 961 -40.42 -8.57 13.25
C ALA A 961 -39.40 -9.18 12.28
N VAL A 962 -39.74 -9.20 11.00
CA VAL A 962 -38.84 -9.59 9.89
C VAL A 962 -37.59 -8.72 9.87
N THR A 963 -37.75 -7.40 9.94
CA THR A 963 -36.64 -6.43 9.92
C THR A 963 -35.76 -6.51 11.18
N PHE A 964 -36.33 -6.75 12.38
CA PHE A 964 -35.53 -6.95 13.60
C PHE A 964 -34.66 -8.21 13.52
N ALA A 965 -35.19 -9.32 12.99
CA ALA A 965 -34.42 -10.54 12.79
C ALA A 965 -33.33 -10.37 11.71
N ARG A 966 -33.65 -9.64 10.62
CA ARG A 966 -32.70 -9.26 9.55
C ARG A 966 -31.54 -8.41 10.09
N ASP A 967 -31.84 -7.41 10.92
CA ASP A 967 -30.88 -6.40 11.39
C ASP A 967 -30.20 -6.79 12.73
N GLY A 968 -30.09 -8.10 12.97
CA GLY A 968 -29.19 -8.67 13.97
C GLY A 968 -29.75 -8.92 15.38
N ALA A 969 -31.07 -8.88 15.61
CA ALA A 969 -31.65 -9.13 16.93
C ALA A 969 -31.42 -10.57 17.43
N ALA A 970 -31.03 -10.72 18.70
CA ALA A 970 -30.81 -12.01 19.33
C ALA A 970 -32.12 -12.81 19.55
N GLY A 971 -33.26 -12.12 19.53
CA GLY A 971 -34.58 -12.75 19.52
C GLY A 971 -35.72 -11.75 19.40
N VAL A 972 -36.87 -12.24 18.92
CA VAL A 972 -38.08 -11.47 18.70
C VAL A 972 -39.29 -12.22 19.27
N ALA A 973 -40.02 -11.56 20.17
CA ALA A 973 -41.31 -12.03 20.67
C ALA A 973 -42.45 -11.44 19.85
N LEU A 974 -43.22 -12.33 19.21
CA LEU A 974 -44.32 -12.02 18.32
C LEU A 974 -45.65 -12.08 19.11
N LEU A 975 -46.31 -10.93 19.28
CA LEU A 975 -47.56 -10.78 20.03
C LEU A 975 -48.69 -10.30 19.10
N ASP A 976 -49.81 -11.02 19.07
CA ASP A 976 -51.00 -10.70 18.27
C ASP A 976 -52.23 -11.45 18.82
N LEU A 977 -53.43 -11.15 18.31
CA LEU A 977 -54.63 -11.98 18.49
C LEU A 977 -54.65 -13.19 17.53
N SER A 978 -53.95 -13.10 16.40
CA SER A 978 -53.95 -14.12 15.34
C SER A 978 -52.77 -15.08 15.45
N GLU A 979 -52.95 -16.20 16.16
CA GLU A 979 -51.99 -17.32 16.24
C GLU A 979 -51.50 -17.76 14.84
N ALA A 980 -52.40 -17.87 13.86
CA ALA A 980 -52.02 -18.22 12.50
C ALA A 980 -51.07 -17.19 11.85
N GLY A 981 -51.35 -15.89 12.00
CA GLY A 981 -50.49 -14.82 11.49
C GLY A 981 -49.14 -14.74 12.22
N LEU A 982 -49.10 -15.14 13.50
CA LEU A 982 -47.86 -15.26 14.28
C LEU A 982 -47.01 -16.44 13.78
N GLN A 983 -47.60 -17.60 13.51
CA GLN A 983 -46.88 -18.76 12.98
C GLN A 983 -46.39 -18.53 11.53
N GLU A 984 -47.14 -17.83 10.68
CA GLU A 984 -46.64 -17.36 9.38
C GLU A 984 -45.41 -16.46 9.52
N THR A 985 -45.49 -15.45 10.40
CA THR A 985 -44.39 -14.50 10.66
C THR A 985 -43.16 -15.20 11.23
N LYS A 986 -43.38 -16.20 12.09
CA LYS A 986 -42.31 -17.05 12.61
C LYS A 986 -41.64 -17.87 11.51
N ALA A 987 -42.42 -18.54 10.65
CA ALA A 987 -41.88 -19.33 9.54
C ALA A 987 -41.13 -18.46 8.52
N GLU A 988 -41.56 -17.22 8.30
CA GLU A 988 -40.87 -16.23 7.47
C GLU A 988 -39.49 -15.87 8.08
N ILE A 989 -39.41 -15.65 9.39
CA ILE A 989 -38.13 -15.39 10.08
C ILE A 989 -37.23 -16.64 10.09
N GLU A 990 -37.76 -17.81 10.41
CA GLU A 990 -37.00 -19.07 10.43
C GLU A 990 -36.46 -19.44 9.04
N ALA A 991 -37.21 -19.16 7.96
CA ALA A 991 -36.76 -19.40 6.59
C ALA A 991 -35.63 -18.46 6.10
N MET A 992 -35.46 -17.28 6.73
CA MET A 992 -34.30 -16.41 6.49
C MET A 992 -33.10 -16.78 7.38
N SER A 993 -33.33 -17.44 8.52
CA SER A 993 -32.35 -17.62 9.60
C SER A 993 -31.42 -18.83 9.39
N SER A 994 -30.85 -18.97 8.19
CA SER A 994 -29.96 -20.07 7.78
C SER A 994 -28.53 -19.99 8.37
N GLY A 995 -28.42 -19.79 9.68
CA GLY A 995 -27.15 -19.88 10.41
C GLY A 995 -27.00 -18.95 11.62
N GLN A 996 -27.69 -17.80 11.65
CA GLN A 996 -27.70 -16.91 12.81
C GLN A 996 -28.98 -17.10 13.63
N GLY A 997 -28.81 -17.52 14.89
CA GLY A 997 -29.90 -18.01 15.74
C GLY A 997 -30.77 -16.94 16.41
N CYS A 998 -31.49 -16.13 15.62
CA CYS A 998 -32.54 -15.26 16.15
C CYS A 998 -33.65 -16.11 16.81
N ARG A 999 -33.87 -15.92 18.12
CA ARG A 999 -34.87 -16.71 18.87
C ARG A 999 -36.29 -16.14 18.69
N VAL A 1000 -37.15 -16.86 17.96
CA VAL A 1000 -38.54 -16.46 17.75
C VAL A 1000 -39.47 -17.09 18.79
N GLU A 1001 -40.04 -16.25 19.65
CA GLU A 1001 -41.03 -16.61 20.66
C GLU A 1001 -42.43 -16.15 20.23
N VAL A 1002 -43.45 -17.00 20.40
CA VAL A 1002 -44.83 -16.68 19.99
C VAL A 1002 -45.75 -16.61 21.21
N VAL A 1003 -46.53 -15.52 21.31
CA VAL A 1003 -47.49 -15.30 22.40
C VAL A 1003 -48.78 -14.68 21.85
N THR A 1004 -49.81 -15.48 21.59
CA THR A 1004 -51.15 -14.94 21.37
C THR A 1004 -51.65 -14.23 22.63
N VAL A 1005 -52.03 -12.95 22.50
CA VAL A 1005 -52.42 -12.08 23.60
C VAL A 1005 -53.42 -11.02 23.12
N ASN A 1006 -54.43 -10.74 23.94
CA ASN A 1006 -55.29 -9.57 23.74
C ASN A 1006 -54.68 -8.36 24.45
N VAL A 1007 -54.25 -7.35 23.70
CA VAL A 1007 -53.68 -6.12 24.28
C VAL A 1007 -54.66 -5.31 25.14
N THR A 1008 -55.97 -5.54 25.06
CA THR A 1008 -56.95 -4.89 25.95
C THR A 1008 -57.10 -5.56 27.32
N ASP A 1009 -56.42 -6.68 27.57
CA ASP A 1009 -56.43 -7.39 28.85
C ASP A 1009 -55.10 -7.12 29.58
N GLU A 1010 -55.17 -6.33 30.65
CA GLU A 1010 -54.03 -5.93 31.46
C GLU A 1010 -53.27 -7.13 32.05
N ALA A 1011 -53.99 -8.15 32.51
CA ALA A 1011 -53.40 -9.32 33.13
C ALA A 1011 -52.74 -10.25 32.10
N ALA A 1012 -53.35 -10.38 30.92
CA ALA A 1012 -52.75 -11.11 29.80
C ALA A 1012 -51.49 -10.40 29.28
N VAL A 1013 -51.46 -9.06 29.24
CA VAL A 1013 -50.29 -8.27 28.85
C VAL A 1013 -49.16 -8.36 29.89
N ASP A 1014 -49.44 -8.13 31.17
CA ASP A 1014 -48.43 -8.26 32.24
C ASP A 1014 -47.85 -9.70 32.27
N ALA A 1015 -48.67 -10.74 32.03
CA ALA A 1015 -48.23 -12.13 31.91
C ALA A 1015 -47.41 -12.42 30.64
N ALA A 1016 -47.79 -11.87 29.49
CA ALA A 1016 -47.05 -12.03 28.24
C ALA A 1016 -45.66 -11.40 28.32
N VAL A 1017 -45.54 -10.18 28.86
CA VAL A 1017 -44.25 -9.51 29.08
C VAL A 1017 -43.40 -10.27 30.10
N ALA A 1018 -44.00 -10.81 31.16
CA ALA A 1018 -43.29 -11.67 32.11
C ALA A 1018 -42.76 -12.97 31.46
N LYS A 1019 -43.55 -13.64 30.60
CA LYS A 1019 -43.12 -14.83 29.84
C LYS A 1019 -41.93 -14.50 28.94
N VAL A 1020 -42.03 -13.46 28.11
CA VAL A 1020 -40.95 -13.04 27.20
C VAL A 1020 -39.67 -12.70 27.97
N THR A 1021 -39.80 -11.95 29.07
CA THR A 1021 -38.65 -11.60 29.94
C THR A 1021 -38.00 -12.85 30.55
N ALA A 1022 -38.78 -13.87 30.93
CA ALA A 1022 -38.25 -15.14 31.42
C ALA A 1022 -37.57 -15.98 30.33
N THR A 1023 -38.10 -15.98 29.09
CA THR A 1023 -37.55 -16.72 27.95
C THR A 1023 -36.23 -16.11 27.43
N PHE A 1024 -36.11 -14.79 27.41
CA PHE A 1024 -34.95 -14.07 26.88
C PHE A 1024 -33.98 -13.55 27.97
N GLY A 1025 -34.38 -13.54 29.24
CA GLY A 1025 -33.62 -12.98 30.36
C GLY A 1025 -33.59 -11.44 30.42
N ARG A 1026 -33.93 -10.76 29.31
CA ARG A 1026 -34.02 -9.31 29.14
C ARG A 1026 -35.00 -8.95 28.03
N LEU A 1027 -35.38 -7.67 27.95
CA LEU A 1027 -36.25 -7.10 26.92
C LEU A 1027 -35.77 -5.68 26.58
N ASP A 1028 -35.33 -5.46 25.34
CA ASP A 1028 -34.53 -4.28 24.98
C ASP A 1028 -35.23 -3.34 24.00
N TYR A 1029 -36.09 -3.87 23.14
CA TYR A 1029 -36.88 -3.10 22.19
C TYR A 1029 -38.35 -3.50 22.29
N VAL A 1030 -39.26 -2.52 22.31
CA VAL A 1030 -40.71 -2.75 22.29
C VAL A 1030 -41.33 -1.95 21.16
N VAL A 1031 -42.13 -2.64 20.33
CA VAL A 1031 -42.86 -2.04 19.23
C VAL A 1031 -44.36 -2.23 19.48
N ASN A 1032 -45.03 -1.12 19.82
CA ASN A 1032 -46.46 -1.09 20.03
C ASN A 1032 -47.18 -0.80 18.71
N ALA A 1033 -47.23 -1.80 17.81
CA ALA A 1033 -47.86 -1.71 16.48
C ALA A 1033 -49.27 -2.31 16.41
N ALA A 1034 -49.78 -2.94 17.47
CA ALA A 1034 -51.18 -3.35 17.56
C ALA A 1034 -52.12 -2.14 17.42
N GLY A 1035 -53.14 -2.25 16.56
CA GLY A 1035 -54.09 -1.17 16.33
C GLY A 1035 -55.23 -1.52 15.40
N ILE A 1036 -56.32 -0.77 15.51
CA ILE A 1036 -57.51 -0.86 14.65
C ILE A 1036 -57.99 0.54 14.25
N VAL A 1037 -58.72 0.61 13.13
CA VAL A 1037 -59.46 1.79 12.69
C VAL A 1037 -60.92 1.40 12.43
N VAL A 1038 -61.85 2.27 12.83
CA VAL A 1038 -63.27 2.18 12.47
C VAL A 1038 -63.66 3.51 11.85
N ARG A 1039 -64.27 3.47 10.66
CA ARG A 1039 -64.76 4.66 9.94
C ARG A 1039 -66.26 4.78 10.09
N HIS A 1040 -66.73 6.00 10.34
CA HIS A 1040 -68.14 6.31 10.53
C HIS A 1040 -68.63 7.27 9.44
N PRO A 1041 -69.30 6.77 8.38
CA PRO A 1041 -69.97 7.60 7.40
C PRO A 1041 -70.95 8.58 8.08
N GLY A 1042 -70.90 9.85 7.67
CA GLY A 1042 -71.60 10.95 8.36
C GLY A 1042 -70.78 11.63 9.46
N GLY A 1043 -69.61 11.10 9.84
CA GLY A 1043 -68.68 11.75 10.76
C GLY A 1043 -69.01 11.56 12.24
N THR A 1044 -68.50 12.45 13.09
CA THR A 1044 -68.48 12.33 14.57
C THR A 1044 -69.84 11.99 15.20
N ALA A 1045 -70.95 12.50 14.65
CA ALA A 1045 -72.29 12.24 15.18
C ALA A 1045 -72.76 10.78 15.07
N PHE A 1046 -72.08 9.96 14.26
CA PHE A 1046 -72.42 8.55 13.99
C PHE A 1046 -71.37 7.56 14.54
N VAL A 1047 -70.45 8.06 15.37
CA VAL A 1047 -69.50 7.21 16.12
C VAL A 1047 -70.27 6.55 17.27
N SER A 1048 -70.35 5.22 17.26
CA SER A 1048 -70.99 4.50 18.38
C SER A 1048 -70.09 4.54 19.61
N THR A 1049 -70.67 4.55 20.81
CA THR A 1049 -69.90 4.49 22.06
C THR A 1049 -69.11 3.19 22.19
N ALA A 1050 -69.60 2.09 21.61
CA ALA A 1050 -68.89 0.82 21.56
C ALA A 1050 -67.65 0.87 20.65
N ASP A 1051 -67.77 1.47 19.45
CA ASP A 1051 -66.63 1.62 18.54
C ASP A 1051 -65.61 2.62 19.06
N TRP A 1052 -66.06 3.73 19.66
CA TRP A 1052 -65.22 4.70 20.36
C TRP A 1052 -64.39 4.02 21.46
N GLN A 1053 -65.05 3.28 22.36
CA GLN A 1053 -64.38 2.59 23.46
C GLN A 1053 -63.43 1.51 22.94
N ARG A 1054 -63.87 0.66 22.01
CA ARG A 1054 -63.05 -0.39 21.38
C ARG A 1054 -61.78 0.17 20.72
N VAL A 1055 -61.88 1.29 20.01
CA VAL A 1055 -60.73 1.92 19.36
C VAL A 1055 -59.76 2.51 20.39
N LEU A 1056 -60.23 3.11 21.48
CA LEU A 1056 -59.37 3.56 22.58
C LEU A 1056 -58.71 2.38 23.32
N ASP A 1057 -59.48 1.33 23.64
CA ASP A 1057 -58.99 0.17 24.39
C ASP A 1057 -57.83 -0.54 23.67
N VAL A 1058 -57.91 -0.68 22.35
CA VAL A 1058 -56.83 -1.27 21.55
C VAL A 1058 -55.70 -0.26 21.32
N ASN A 1059 -56.00 0.94 20.79
CA ASN A 1059 -54.97 1.84 20.27
C ASN A 1059 -54.26 2.68 21.34
N LEU A 1060 -54.85 2.84 22.53
CA LEU A 1060 -54.32 3.69 23.60
C LEU A 1060 -54.14 2.89 24.89
N THR A 1061 -55.19 2.24 25.39
CA THR A 1061 -55.14 1.51 26.66
C THR A 1061 -54.20 0.31 26.57
N GLY A 1062 -54.27 -0.48 25.50
CA GLY A 1062 -53.35 -1.59 25.26
C GLY A 1062 -51.90 -1.15 25.02
N THR A 1063 -51.68 -0.06 24.28
CA THR A 1063 -50.34 0.57 24.17
C THR A 1063 -49.80 1.00 25.53
N PHE A 1064 -50.64 1.57 26.40
CA PHE A 1064 -50.26 1.92 27.77
C PHE A 1064 -49.92 0.68 28.61
N PHE A 1065 -50.73 -0.39 28.57
CA PHE A 1065 -50.45 -1.62 29.31
C PHE A 1065 -49.10 -2.23 28.93
N VAL A 1066 -48.82 -2.37 27.63
CA VAL A 1066 -47.57 -2.97 27.14
C VAL A 1066 -46.37 -2.08 27.46
N LEU A 1067 -46.47 -0.76 27.24
CA LEU A 1067 -45.44 0.22 27.61
C LEU A 1067 -45.11 0.15 29.10
N ARG A 1068 -46.14 0.15 29.96
CA ARG A 1068 -46.02 0.09 31.42
C ARG A 1068 -45.39 -1.23 31.90
N ALA A 1069 -45.83 -2.35 31.33
CA ALA A 1069 -45.30 -3.67 31.66
C ALA A 1069 -43.82 -3.77 31.28
N ALA A 1070 -43.45 -3.34 30.07
CA ALA A 1070 -42.07 -3.35 29.59
C ALA A 1070 -41.16 -2.37 30.35
N ALA A 1071 -41.60 -1.14 30.62
CA ALA A 1071 -40.81 -0.16 31.36
C ALA A 1071 -40.44 -0.65 32.78
N ARG A 1072 -41.37 -1.34 33.47
CA ARG A 1072 -41.12 -2.00 34.77
C ARG A 1072 -40.04 -3.10 34.73
N VAL A 1073 -39.76 -3.66 33.55
CA VAL A 1073 -38.65 -4.59 33.31
C VAL A 1073 -37.40 -3.78 32.93
N MET A 1074 -37.47 -2.99 31.84
CA MET A 1074 -36.36 -2.25 31.25
C MET A 1074 -35.59 -1.39 32.26
N LEU A 1075 -36.27 -0.64 33.13
CA LEU A 1075 -35.62 0.22 34.13
C LEU A 1075 -34.67 -0.54 35.08
N LYS A 1076 -34.88 -1.84 35.28
CA LYS A 1076 -34.06 -2.72 36.14
C LYS A 1076 -32.87 -3.35 35.42
N GLN A 1077 -32.77 -3.20 34.10
CA GLN A 1077 -31.75 -3.86 33.27
C GLN A 1077 -30.52 -2.97 33.13
N GLU A 1078 -29.35 -3.58 32.96
CA GLU A 1078 -28.16 -2.82 32.58
C GLU A 1078 -28.19 -2.41 31.09
N PRO A 1079 -27.71 -1.19 30.75
CA PRO A 1079 -27.77 -0.66 29.39
C PRO A 1079 -27.04 -1.52 28.36
N ILE A 1080 -27.62 -1.64 27.17
CA ILE A 1080 -26.89 -2.16 26.00
C ILE A 1080 -25.95 -1.06 25.47
N ARG A 1081 -24.78 -1.45 24.97
CA ARG A 1081 -23.86 -0.59 24.21
C ARG A 1081 -24.06 -0.81 22.71
N SER A 1082 -23.87 0.21 21.90
CA SER A 1082 -24.04 0.12 20.45
C SER A 1082 -23.01 -0.81 19.85
N SER A 1083 -23.48 -1.72 19.00
CA SER A 1083 -22.68 -2.51 18.06
C SER A 1083 -21.98 -1.68 16.99
N ILE A 1084 -22.30 -0.37 16.85
CA ILE A 1084 -21.72 0.52 15.85
C ILE A 1084 -20.43 1.21 16.36
N ASP A 1085 -20.44 1.72 17.60
CA ASP A 1085 -19.32 2.49 18.16
C ASP A 1085 -19.15 2.38 19.69
N GLY A 1086 -19.81 1.41 20.33
CA GLY A 1086 -19.70 1.18 21.77
C GLY A 1086 -20.39 2.23 22.67
N ARG A 1087 -21.02 3.28 22.12
CA ARG A 1087 -21.78 4.27 22.92
C ARG A 1087 -22.87 3.57 23.75
N PRO A 1088 -23.19 4.02 24.98
CA PRO A 1088 -24.37 3.51 25.68
C PRO A 1088 -25.63 3.81 24.86
N LEU A 1089 -26.44 2.79 24.58
CA LEU A 1089 -27.72 2.96 23.90
C LEU A 1089 -28.77 3.47 24.89
N GLN A 1090 -29.10 2.61 25.86
CA GLN A 1090 -30.28 2.69 26.73
C GLN A 1090 -30.41 1.39 27.56
N ARG A 1091 -31.19 1.45 28.65
CA ARG A 1091 -31.76 0.28 29.35
C ARG A 1091 -32.92 -0.37 28.59
N GLY A 1092 -33.54 0.36 27.66
CA GLY A 1092 -34.52 -0.15 26.69
C GLY A 1092 -35.09 0.95 25.78
N SER A 1093 -35.69 0.54 24.66
CA SER A 1093 -36.36 1.39 23.66
C SER A 1093 -37.83 1.03 23.54
N ILE A 1094 -38.71 2.01 23.50
CA ILE A 1094 -40.15 1.80 23.21
C ILE A 1094 -40.57 2.68 22.04
N VAL A 1095 -41.15 2.08 20.99
CA VAL A 1095 -41.68 2.78 19.82
C VAL A 1095 -43.19 2.53 19.71
N ASN A 1096 -43.96 3.59 19.87
CA ASN A 1096 -45.43 3.56 19.80
C ASN A 1096 -45.95 3.93 18.40
N PHE A 1097 -46.90 3.16 17.85
CA PHE A 1097 -47.54 3.53 16.59
C PHE A 1097 -48.64 4.56 16.81
N SER A 1098 -48.33 5.80 16.44
CA SER A 1098 -49.34 6.84 16.21
C SER A 1098 -49.85 6.74 14.76
N SER A 1099 -49.98 7.86 14.05
CA SER A 1099 -50.28 8.00 12.62
C SER A 1099 -50.05 9.47 12.23
N VAL A 1100 -50.06 9.81 10.94
CA VAL A 1100 -50.32 11.21 10.53
C VAL A 1100 -51.63 11.74 11.14
N LEU A 1101 -52.62 10.87 11.40
CA LEU A 1101 -53.85 11.22 12.13
C LEU A 1101 -53.67 11.40 13.66
N GLY A 1102 -52.43 11.36 14.14
CA GLY A 1102 -52.03 11.85 15.47
C GLY A 1102 -51.44 13.27 15.45
N LEU A 1103 -51.26 13.86 14.27
CA LEU A 1103 -50.69 15.20 14.04
C LEU A 1103 -51.68 16.13 13.30
N VAL A 1104 -52.48 15.56 12.40
CA VAL A 1104 -53.59 16.23 11.68
C VAL A 1104 -54.87 15.41 11.81
N ALA A 1105 -55.98 15.89 11.24
CA ALA A 1105 -57.27 15.20 11.27
C ALA A 1105 -57.90 15.05 9.88
N THR A 1106 -58.62 13.97 9.67
CA THR A 1106 -59.49 13.72 8.50
C THR A 1106 -60.91 13.39 8.96
N ASP A 1107 -61.87 13.47 8.03
CA ASP A 1107 -63.27 13.14 8.30
C ASP A 1107 -63.48 11.65 8.60
N GLN A 1108 -64.63 11.30 9.17
CA GLN A 1108 -65.09 9.91 9.45
C GLN A 1108 -64.21 9.06 10.39
N ASN A 1109 -63.03 9.53 10.82
CA ASN A 1109 -62.04 8.77 11.58
C ASN A 1109 -61.95 9.18 13.07
N THR A 1110 -62.95 9.86 13.63
CA THR A 1110 -62.86 10.61 14.91
C THR A 1110 -62.26 9.84 16.09
N ALA A 1111 -62.71 8.60 16.34
CA ALA A 1111 -62.16 7.77 17.43
C ALA A 1111 -60.69 7.39 17.21
N TYR A 1112 -60.32 7.11 15.95
CA TYR A 1112 -58.94 6.80 15.57
C TYR A 1112 -58.04 8.02 15.75
N THR A 1113 -58.44 9.17 15.20
CA THR A 1113 -57.73 10.45 15.33
C THR A 1113 -57.49 10.80 16.81
N ALA A 1114 -58.52 10.69 17.65
CA ALA A 1114 -58.40 10.91 19.10
C ALA A 1114 -57.41 9.93 19.76
N SER A 1115 -57.50 8.63 19.44
CA SER A 1115 -56.58 7.62 19.97
C SER A 1115 -55.12 7.88 19.59
N LYS A 1116 -54.83 8.27 18.35
CA LYS A 1116 -53.46 8.46 17.87
C LYS A 1116 -52.84 9.78 18.33
N HIS A 1117 -53.63 10.84 18.56
CA HIS A 1117 -53.19 12.03 19.28
C HIS A 1117 -52.84 11.69 20.75
N ALA A 1118 -53.67 10.91 21.42
CA ALA A 1118 -53.42 10.49 22.81
C ALA A 1118 -52.15 9.62 22.95
N VAL A 1119 -51.84 8.77 21.97
CA VAL A 1119 -50.58 8.01 21.92
C VAL A 1119 -49.35 8.92 21.86
N LEU A 1120 -49.41 10.09 21.19
CA LEU A 1120 -48.31 11.05 21.21
C LEU A 1120 -48.16 11.74 22.58
N GLY A 1121 -49.28 12.02 23.27
CA GLY A 1121 -49.27 12.50 24.65
C GLY A 1121 -48.61 11.50 25.61
N LEU A 1122 -49.05 10.24 25.55
CA LEU A 1122 -48.46 9.13 26.32
C LEU A 1122 -46.95 8.96 26.06
N THR A 1123 -46.55 9.00 24.79
CA THR A 1123 -45.14 8.89 24.36
C THR A 1123 -44.28 10.00 24.96
N ARG A 1124 -44.76 11.26 24.91
CA ARG A 1124 -44.03 12.41 25.45
C ARG A 1124 -43.92 12.35 26.97
N SER A 1125 -45.00 12.03 27.68
CA SER A 1125 -44.97 11.86 29.14
C SER A 1125 -43.95 10.79 29.54
N ALA A 1126 -44.05 9.59 28.98
CA ALA A 1126 -43.15 8.49 29.32
C ALA A 1126 -41.68 8.73 28.91
N SER A 1127 -41.43 9.62 27.94
CA SER A 1127 -40.06 10.10 27.66
C SER A 1127 -39.54 11.00 28.78
N GLU A 1128 -40.30 12.02 29.20
CA GLU A 1128 -39.90 12.92 30.30
C GLU A 1128 -39.74 12.17 31.63
N ASP A 1129 -40.60 11.18 31.90
CA ASP A 1129 -40.58 10.36 33.12
C ASP A 1129 -39.24 9.61 33.29
N TYR A 1130 -38.71 9.02 32.20
CA TYR A 1130 -37.67 7.98 32.24
C TYR A 1130 -36.41 8.21 31.38
N ALA A 1131 -36.31 9.27 30.57
CA ALA A 1131 -35.13 9.50 29.71
C ALA A 1131 -33.82 9.62 30.52
N LYS A 1132 -33.87 10.24 31.70
CA LYS A 1132 -32.75 10.35 32.65
C LYS A 1132 -32.26 8.98 33.17
N ASP A 1133 -33.16 8.00 33.23
CA ASP A 1133 -32.90 6.62 33.70
C ASP A 1133 -32.45 5.71 32.52
N GLY A 1134 -32.32 6.29 31.32
CA GLY A 1134 -31.86 5.60 30.13
C GLY A 1134 -32.94 4.78 29.41
N LEU A 1135 -34.22 5.09 29.56
CA LEU A 1135 -35.30 4.51 28.75
C LEU A 1135 -35.73 5.54 27.68
N ARG A 1136 -35.60 5.22 26.38
CA ARG A 1136 -36.09 6.09 25.31
C ARG A 1136 -37.48 5.67 24.87
N VAL A 1137 -38.42 6.62 24.84
CA VAL A 1137 -39.80 6.40 24.40
C VAL A 1137 -40.10 7.33 23.24
N ASN A 1138 -40.37 6.77 22.06
CA ASN A 1138 -40.60 7.50 20.82
C ASN A 1138 -41.91 7.01 20.16
N ALA A 1139 -42.41 7.78 19.20
CA ALA A 1139 -43.52 7.38 18.36
C ALA A 1139 -43.16 7.46 16.87
N ILE A 1140 -43.72 6.54 16.09
CA ILE A 1140 -43.73 6.62 14.63
C ILE A 1140 -45.13 7.03 14.16
N CYS A 1141 -45.19 7.87 13.14
CA CYS A 1141 -46.41 8.41 12.54
C CYS A 1141 -46.51 7.98 11.06
N PRO A 1142 -47.04 6.78 10.76
CA PRO A 1142 -47.26 6.34 9.39
C PRO A 1142 -48.28 7.20 8.64
N GLY A 1143 -47.98 7.49 7.37
CA GLY A 1143 -48.94 7.98 6.39
C GLY A 1143 -49.79 6.86 5.78
N TYR A 1144 -50.09 6.95 4.47
CA TYR A 1144 -50.75 5.87 3.75
C TYR A 1144 -49.77 4.72 3.47
N THR A 1145 -49.88 3.64 4.24
CA THR A 1145 -49.06 2.42 4.08
C THR A 1145 -49.91 1.28 3.56
N ASP A 1146 -49.41 0.55 2.55
CA ASP A 1146 -50.11 -0.65 2.07
C ASP A 1146 -50.12 -1.75 3.15
N THR A 1147 -51.29 -2.02 3.71
CA THR A 1147 -51.47 -2.90 4.87
C THR A 1147 -52.83 -3.61 4.83
N PRO A 1148 -52.97 -4.79 5.47
CA PRO A 1148 -54.26 -5.43 5.68
C PRO A 1148 -55.27 -4.54 6.43
N MET A 1149 -54.82 -3.61 7.28
CA MET A 1149 -55.70 -2.64 7.96
C MET A 1149 -56.28 -1.61 6.98
N LEU A 1150 -55.44 -0.98 6.14
CA LEU A 1150 -55.92 0.00 5.15
C LEU A 1150 -56.80 -0.68 4.10
N LYS A 1151 -56.41 -1.87 3.63
CA LYS A 1151 -57.20 -2.70 2.71
C LYS A 1151 -58.52 -3.13 3.37
N GLY A 1152 -58.51 -3.69 4.58
CA GLY A 1152 -59.72 -4.13 5.29
C GLY A 1152 -60.70 -3.00 5.66
N SER A 1153 -60.20 -1.79 5.92
CA SER A 1153 -61.03 -0.60 6.21
C SER A 1153 -61.76 -0.03 4.98
N LEU A 1154 -61.45 -0.50 3.77
CA LEU A 1154 -61.95 0.06 2.51
C LEU A 1154 -62.50 -1.01 1.55
N LEU A 1155 -61.95 -2.22 1.54
CA LEU A 1155 -62.20 -3.24 0.53
C LEU A 1155 -63.21 -4.30 0.98
N LYS A 1156 -64.48 -3.89 1.08
CA LYS A 1156 -65.58 -4.81 0.80
C LYS A 1156 -65.86 -4.83 -0.71
N GLN A 1157 -64.90 -5.41 -1.45
CA GLN A 1157 -65.05 -5.86 -2.84
C GLN A 1157 -65.68 -4.87 -3.85
N ASP A 1158 -65.11 -3.67 -3.98
CA ASP A 1158 -65.42 -2.78 -5.11
C ASP A 1158 -64.13 -2.14 -5.66
N SER A 1159 -63.89 -2.30 -6.97
CA SER A 1159 -62.72 -1.77 -7.66
C SER A 1159 -62.74 -0.24 -7.79
N ALA A 1160 -63.93 0.39 -7.71
CA ALA A 1160 -64.04 1.85 -7.65
C ALA A 1160 -63.38 2.44 -6.39
N VAL A 1161 -63.34 1.67 -5.28
CA VAL A 1161 -62.75 2.11 -4.01
C VAL A 1161 -61.22 2.01 -4.00
N VAL A 1162 -60.64 1.04 -4.72
CA VAL A 1162 -59.18 0.98 -4.94
C VAL A 1162 -58.71 2.22 -5.69
N ASN A 1163 -59.36 2.51 -6.82
CA ASN A 1163 -59.01 3.65 -7.66
C ASN A 1163 -59.15 5.00 -6.93
N SER A 1164 -60.16 5.16 -6.06
CA SER A 1164 -60.31 6.39 -5.27
C SER A 1164 -59.29 6.53 -4.14
N LEU A 1165 -58.82 5.42 -3.54
CA LEU A 1165 -57.70 5.43 -2.60
C LEU A 1165 -56.41 5.87 -3.29
N GLU A 1166 -56.09 5.32 -4.45
CA GLU A 1166 -54.90 5.71 -5.23
C GLU A 1166 -54.96 7.18 -5.64
N GLN A 1167 -56.13 7.68 -6.08
CA GLN A 1167 -56.33 9.10 -6.37
C GLN A 1167 -56.15 10.00 -5.12
N MET A 1168 -56.63 9.59 -3.94
CA MET A 1168 -56.40 10.32 -2.69
C MET A 1168 -54.92 10.35 -2.30
N VAL A 1169 -54.19 9.26 -2.50
CA VAL A 1169 -52.74 9.18 -2.26
C VAL A 1169 -51.99 10.08 -3.24
N GLN A 1170 -52.33 10.04 -4.54
CA GLN A 1170 -51.74 10.90 -5.57
C GLN A 1170 -52.06 12.38 -5.37
N ALA A 1171 -53.24 12.75 -4.85
CA ALA A 1171 -53.54 14.13 -4.50
C ALA A 1171 -52.69 14.59 -3.30
N ASN A 1172 -52.85 13.90 -2.16
CA ASN A 1172 -52.49 14.42 -0.86
C ASN A 1172 -51.05 14.10 -0.42
N THR A 1173 -50.42 13.06 -0.97
CA THR A 1173 -49.03 12.69 -0.64
C THR A 1173 -48.06 13.27 -1.69
N PRO A 1174 -47.03 14.05 -1.32
CA PRO A 1174 -46.01 14.54 -2.26
C PRO A 1174 -45.37 13.44 -3.11
N MET A 1175 -45.00 12.30 -2.51
CA MET A 1175 -44.38 11.16 -3.20
C MET A 1175 -45.30 10.37 -4.15
N LYS A 1176 -46.60 10.71 -4.24
CA LYS A 1176 -47.60 10.11 -5.15
C LYS A 1176 -47.85 8.60 -5.01
N ARG A 1177 -47.21 7.92 -4.06
CA ARG A 1177 -47.37 6.50 -3.74
C ARG A 1177 -47.67 6.27 -2.26
N MET A 1178 -48.10 5.06 -1.93
CA MET A 1178 -48.10 4.57 -0.55
C MET A 1178 -46.69 4.19 -0.10
N GLY A 1179 -46.46 4.21 1.22
CA GLY A 1179 -45.32 3.52 1.83
C GLY A 1179 -45.55 2.01 1.89
N THR A 1180 -44.46 1.25 1.86
CA THR A 1180 -44.46 -0.19 2.12
C THR A 1180 -44.29 -0.47 3.63
N PRO A 1181 -44.74 -1.62 4.15
CA PRO A 1181 -44.52 -1.99 5.55
C PRO A 1181 -43.05 -1.97 6.00
N HIS A 1182 -42.11 -2.30 5.11
CA HIS A 1182 -40.67 -2.29 5.43
C HIS A 1182 -40.11 -0.88 5.61
N GLU A 1183 -40.52 0.11 4.79
CA GLU A 1183 -40.11 1.51 4.99
C GLU A 1183 -40.54 2.07 6.36
N LEU A 1184 -41.62 1.54 6.93
CA LEU A 1184 -42.03 1.86 8.30
C LEU A 1184 -41.23 1.07 9.33
N ALA A 1185 -40.91 -0.20 9.06
CA ALA A 1185 -40.05 -1.02 9.91
C ALA A 1185 -38.63 -0.48 10.02
N ASP A 1186 -38.00 -0.05 8.92
CA ASP A 1186 -36.66 0.56 8.94
C ASP A 1186 -36.65 1.86 9.79
N GLY A 1187 -37.75 2.62 9.78
CA GLY A 1187 -37.95 3.77 10.69
C GLY A 1187 -38.10 3.38 12.17
N VAL A 1188 -38.67 2.22 12.46
CA VAL A 1188 -38.73 1.65 13.82
C VAL A 1188 -37.35 1.14 14.25
N ILE A 1189 -36.59 0.46 13.39
CA ILE A 1189 -35.21 0.03 13.67
C ILE A 1189 -34.35 1.25 13.96
N PHE A 1190 -34.41 2.31 13.14
CA PHE A 1190 -33.69 3.56 13.41
C PHE A 1190 -34.00 4.11 14.81
N LEU A 1191 -35.28 4.18 15.21
CA LEU A 1191 -35.68 4.65 16.54
C LEU A 1191 -35.26 3.73 17.69
N CYS A 1192 -35.05 2.43 17.44
CA CYS A 1192 -34.63 1.44 18.43
C CYS A 1192 -33.10 1.28 18.54
N GLY A 1193 -32.38 1.42 17.43
CA GLY A 1193 -30.94 1.22 17.30
C GLY A 1193 -30.08 2.40 17.77
N GLY A 1194 -28.76 2.25 17.65
CA GLY A 1194 -27.77 3.22 18.12
C GLY A 1194 -27.71 4.53 17.33
N ARG A 1195 -28.17 4.50 16.08
CA ARG A 1195 -28.21 5.68 15.20
C ARG A 1195 -29.13 6.79 15.72
N SER A 1196 -30.09 6.47 16.60
CA SER A 1196 -30.99 7.43 17.25
C SER A 1196 -30.73 7.64 18.74
N SER A 1197 -29.55 7.27 19.28
CA SER A 1197 -29.26 7.27 20.72
C SER A 1197 -29.56 8.57 21.49
N PHE A 1198 -29.62 9.72 20.81
CA PHE A 1198 -29.97 11.04 21.38
C PHE A 1198 -31.41 11.51 21.07
N ILE A 1199 -32.28 10.60 20.60
CA ILE A 1199 -33.68 10.89 20.24
C ILE A 1199 -34.61 10.19 21.23
N SER A 1200 -35.37 10.97 22.00
CA SER A 1200 -36.48 10.52 22.84
C SER A 1200 -37.66 11.51 22.74
N GLY A 1201 -38.87 11.06 22.99
CA GLY A 1201 -40.10 11.88 22.96
C GLY A 1201 -40.57 12.29 21.55
N THR A 1202 -39.90 11.84 20.49
CA THR A 1202 -40.17 12.28 19.12
C THR A 1202 -41.43 11.63 18.53
N ALA A 1203 -41.98 12.28 17.49
CA ALA A 1203 -43.05 11.77 16.65
C ALA A 1203 -42.54 11.72 15.20
N LEU A 1204 -41.88 10.62 14.83
CA LEU A 1204 -41.22 10.48 13.53
C LEU A 1204 -42.26 10.26 12.41
N THR A 1205 -42.43 11.27 11.56
CA THR A 1205 -43.31 11.20 10.37
C THR A 1205 -42.67 10.38 9.26
N VAL A 1206 -43.34 9.31 8.85
CA VAL A 1206 -42.94 8.46 7.72
C VAL A 1206 -44.16 8.29 6.81
N ASP A 1207 -44.37 9.31 5.96
CA ASP A 1207 -45.66 9.58 5.34
C ASP A 1207 -45.59 10.08 3.89
N GLY A 1208 -44.38 10.10 3.30
CA GLY A 1208 -44.15 10.66 1.96
C GLY A 1208 -44.30 12.19 1.87
N GLY A 1209 -44.28 12.89 3.01
CA GLY A 1209 -44.41 14.35 3.15
C GLY A 1209 -45.87 14.85 3.25
N TYR A 1210 -46.81 13.98 3.61
CA TYR A 1210 -48.23 14.31 3.73
C TYR A 1210 -48.50 15.43 4.76
N THR A 1211 -47.83 15.43 5.93
CA THR A 1211 -47.95 16.48 6.95
C THR A 1211 -47.00 17.67 6.75
N ALA A 1212 -46.27 17.73 5.65
CA ALA A 1212 -45.33 18.82 5.33
C ALA A 1212 -45.97 19.88 4.39
N ARG A 1213 -47.29 20.08 4.50
CA ARG A 1213 -48.15 20.81 3.56
C ARG A 1213 -49.14 21.72 4.29
#